data_AF-A0A814NLA6-F1
#
_entry.id   AF-A0A814NLA6-F1
#
_cell.length_a   1.000
_cell.length_b   1.000
_cell.length_c   1.000
_cell.angle_alpha   90.00
_cell.angle_beta   90.00
_cell.angle_gamma   90.00
#
_symmetry.space_group_name_H-M   'P 1'
#
loop_
_entity.id
_entity.type
_entity.pdbx_description
1 polymer ?
#
loop_
_entity_poly.entity_id
_entity_poly.type
_entity_poly.pdbx_seq_one_letter_code
_entity_poly.pdbx_strand_id
1 'polypeptide(L)'
;MLWLIYGSSGSIGSLCCEILHIAGQSVISGRRVLMLEDVDEDISKYKPDRVICAIGRTHGSDIPTIDYLEEPGKWRENLHHNLMAPVFIAQATSRTAKLFAPIPTLYIGSGSIYEYEDSNDLSHPFTENDEPNFFGSSYAVIKSATDRLLSAHPHVINMTVMSDILPTLLALTHEGKVGGCVNACNKGWIDHEWILKVNAEKSGTLHEYTLEPLSEQNQRLAAKRSNNVLSTDKLEQWIKTISSETLKMYNVPSELPELSKSIEKICTQRALKHATSDSSDARNLLVTGGCGFIGSNFINYWLKTYSADKIINVDRLDACANPKNIENANSANYKLIVADINNKDLMLHLMIQNNITHVAHFAVQTHLDTSFGNSLTFTESNVFGTHNVLEASRIYGKLHKFVFASTDEVYEKSQVGSCHERSVLNPTNPYAATKAAAEFLIKSYGESFKLPYCITRISNVYGPYQYIEKVIPTFVTAILHGERMAIHGDGKQARNYIYVDDTVKAIELILLKGKPKMIYNIGTKNVHTVLEIADILLKIMKPDMKISDAITHVNGRNFRDCRYYFVTTEALDLLGWKEQVPFNEGVRKTIEWYTNHQNYWTSTNKCLCFDRYVQEGTFNEHDEIRKNVEATVCKSTLETPKMGMQKFPVPAVVFKKSEGLFASSIYENFISKNAQKQAIFVKAFLRSLIFKQQVEENNFMRSTKTDVLMEFLNLEI
;
A
#
# COMPACT_ATOMS: atom_id res chain seq x y z
N MET A 1 -13.70 40.22 2.81
CA MET A 1 -14.03 38.78 2.79
C MET A 1 -13.31 38.12 3.97
N LEU A 2 -13.92 37.11 4.60
CA LEU A 2 -13.31 36.38 5.70
C LEU A 2 -12.58 35.13 5.20
N TRP A 3 -11.30 35.02 5.51
CA TRP A 3 -10.42 33.91 5.14
C TRP A 3 -10.05 33.09 6.37
N LEU A 4 -10.20 31.77 6.29
CA LEU A 4 -9.72 30.84 7.31
C LEU A 4 -8.46 30.14 6.78
N ILE A 5 -7.35 30.28 7.49
CA ILE A 5 -6.04 29.79 7.07
C ILE A 5 -5.52 28.74 8.04
N TYR A 6 -5.24 27.56 7.50
CA TYR A 6 -4.54 26.48 8.19
C TYR A 6 -3.06 26.46 7.77
N GLY A 7 -2.15 26.24 8.73
CA GLY A 7 -0.70 26.25 8.47
C GLY A 7 -0.04 27.63 8.46
N SER A 8 -0.68 28.64 9.09
CA SER A 8 -0.17 30.03 9.13
C SER A 8 1.18 30.22 9.82
N SER A 9 1.64 29.24 10.62
CA SER A 9 2.96 29.27 11.24
C SER A 9 4.10 28.87 10.30
N GLY A 10 3.80 28.33 9.10
CA GLY A 10 4.80 28.04 8.07
C GLY A 10 5.10 29.26 7.20
N SER A 11 6.23 29.24 6.49
CA SER A 11 6.68 30.35 5.64
C SER A 11 5.62 30.81 4.63
N ILE A 12 5.01 29.87 3.91
CA ILE A 12 3.97 30.16 2.93
C ILE A 12 2.66 30.62 3.59
N GLY A 13 2.26 29.98 4.68
CA GLY A 13 1.04 30.37 5.41
C GLY A 13 1.13 31.79 6.00
N SER A 14 2.31 32.19 6.50
CA SER A 14 2.58 33.54 6.99
C SER A 14 2.50 34.56 5.86
N LEU A 15 3.12 34.26 4.72
CA LEU A 15 3.10 35.13 3.55
C LEU A 15 1.66 35.32 3.00
N CYS A 16 0.83 34.27 3.00
CA CYS A 16 -0.59 34.42 2.67
C CYS A 16 -1.33 35.35 3.64
N CYS A 17 -1.03 35.29 4.95
CA CYS A 17 -1.62 36.20 5.93
C CYS A 17 -1.24 37.65 5.65
N GLU A 18 0.04 37.90 5.33
CA GLU A 18 0.56 39.24 5.00
C GLU A 18 -0.10 39.80 3.74
N ILE A 19 -0.14 39.03 2.64
CA ILE A 19 -0.76 39.47 1.39
C ILE A 19 -2.25 39.77 1.60
N LEU A 20 -2.97 38.91 2.32
CA LEU A 20 -4.39 39.12 2.61
C LEU A 20 -4.63 40.35 3.50
N HIS A 21 -3.74 40.63 4.45
CA HIS A 21 -3.81 41.82 5.29
C HIS A 21 -3.58 43.10 4.48
N ILE A 22 -2.57 43.11 3.60
CA ILE A 22 -2.30 44.20 2.65
C ILE A 22 -3.50 44.44 1.73
N ALA A 23 -4.14 43.35 1.26
CA ALA A 23 -5.35 43.37 0.45
C ALA A 23 -6.64 43.72 1.24
N GLY A 24 -6.54 44.10 2.52
CA GLY A 24 -7.67 44.52 3.35
C GLY A 24 -8.64 43.39 3.74
N GLN A 25 -8.21 42.13 3.70
CA GLN A 25 -9.05 40.98 4.03
C GLN A 25 -9.00 40.62 5.52
N SER A 26 -10.07 40.04 6.04
CA SER A 26 -10.12 39.53 7.41
C SER A 26 -9.60 38.10 7.44
N VAL A 27 -8.68 37.78 8.36
CA VAL A 27 -8.01 36.47 8.43
C VAL A 27 -8.18 35.85 9.81
N ILE A 28 -8.61 34.59 9.85
CA ILE A 28 -8.54 33.70 11.02
C ILE A 28 -7.43 32.68 10.78
N SER A 29 -6.50 32.55 11.72
CA SER A 29 -5.32 31.69 11.58
C SER A 29 -4.97 30.96 12.88
N GLY A 30 -3.89 30.16 12.90
CA GLY A 30 -3.43 29.46 14.11
C GLY A 30 -4.24 28.22 14.52
N ARG A 31 -5.08 27.69 13.61
CA ARG A 31 -5.90 26.50 13.84
C ARG A 31 -5.12 25.22 13.53
N ARG A 32 -5.48 24.13 14.22
CA ARG A 32 -4.91 22.79 14.00
C ARG A 32 -5.99 21.88 13.46
N VAL A 33 -5.58 20.91 12.64
CA VAL A 33 -6.47 19.90 12.06
C VAL A 33 -5.93 18.55 12.48
N LEU A 34 -6.50 17.95 13.53
CA LEU A 34 -6.18 16.59 13.95
C LEU A 34 -7.15 15.59 13.33
N MET A 35 -8.41 16.00 13.19
CA MET A 35 -9.53 15.21 12.69
C MET A 35 -10.52 16.11 11.93
N LEU A 36 -11.45 15.50 11.20
CA LEU A 36 -12.37 16.22 10.32
C LEU A 36 -13.27 17.19 11.09
N GLU A 37 -13.69 16.78 12.29
CA GLU A 37 -14.58 17.52 13.16
C GLU A 37 -13.99 18.86 13.62
N ASP A 38 -12.66 18.96 13.71
CA ASP A 38 -11.97 20.22 14.04
C ASP A 38 -12.25 21.29 12.97
N VAL A 39 -12.27 20.87 11.71
CA VAL A 39 -12.52 21.74 10.56
C VAL A 39 -14.01 22.11 10.49
N ASP A 40 -14.89 21.16 10.75
CA ASP A 40 -16.34 21.39 10.78
C ASP A 40 -16.73 22.39 11.88
N GLU A 41 -16.10 22.31 13.06
CA GLU A 41 -16.28 23.28 14.15
C GLU A 41 -15.81 24.68 13.72
N ASP A 42 -14.62 24.78 13.13
CA ASP A 42 -14.06 26.05 12.66
C ASP A 42 -14.93 26.69 11.58
N ILE A 43 -15.40 25.91 10.61
CA ILE A 43 -16.31 26.39 9.56
C ILE A 43 -17.65 26.85 10.17
N SER A 44 -18.21 26.08 11.10
CA SER A 44 -19.48 26.42 11.75
C SER A 44 -19.39 27.69 12.59
N LYS A 45 -18.26 27.86 13.29
CA LYS A 45 -17.99 28.99 14.18
C LYS A 45 -17.70 30.28 13.42
N TYR A 46 -16.78 30.24 12.46
CA TYR A 46 -16.29 31.44 11.79
C TYR A 46 -17.02 31.75 10.49
N LYS A 47 -17.70 30.77 9.88
CA LYS A 47 -18.45 30.91 8.62
C LYS A 47 -17.63 31.58 7.51
N PRO A 48 -16.38 31.12 7.25
CA PRO A 48 -15.48 31.78 6.33
C PRO A 48 -16.06 31.83 4.91
N ASP A 49 -15.61 32.82 4.14
CA ASP A 49 -15.94 32.95 2.72
C ASP A 49 -14.94 32.19 1.85
N ARG A 50 -13.69 32.03 2.32
CA ARG A 50 -12.59 31.32 1.65
C ARG A 50 -11.75 30.56 2.66
N VAL A 51 -11.15 29.44 2.22
CA VAL A 51 -10.24 28.64 3.06
C VAL A 51 -8.89 28.48 2.37
N ILE A 52 -7.80 28.58 3.14
CA ILE A 52 -6.44 28.25 2.69
C ILE A 52 -5.90 27.08 3.51
N CYS A 53 -5.43 26.05 2.85
CA CYS A 53 -4.63 24.99 3.44
C CYS A 53 -3.17 25.15 3.00
N ALA A 54 -2.35 25.70 3.90
CA ALA A 54 -0.89 25.73 3.79
C ALA A 54 -0.24 24.76 4.78
N ILE A 55 -0.98 23.73 5.23
CA ILE A 55 -0.43 22.69 6.11
C ILE A 55 0.57 21.86 5.31
N GLY A 56 1.82 21.91 5.75
CA GLY A 56 2.86 21.01 5.31
C GLY A 56 3.96 20.94 6.36
N ARG A 57 4.45 19.73 6.65
CA ARG A 57 5.58 19.57 7.57
C ARG A 57 6.87 19.66 6.76
N THR A 58 7.64 20.74 6.97
CA THR A 58 8.87 21.00 6.18
C THR A 58 10.17 21.09 7.01
N HIS A 59 10.18 20.71 8.29
CA HIS A 59 11.31 21.05 9.18
C HIS A 59 11.71 19.87 10.09
N GLY A 60 12.99 19.48 10.01
CA GLY A 60 13.82 19.25 11.20
C GLY A 60 14.77 20.45 11.30
N SER A 61 14.97 21.01 12.50
CA SER A 61 15.71 22.27 12.69
C SER A 61 17.10 22.29 12.03
N ASP A 62 17.71 21.10 11.88
CA ASP A 62 19.09 20.92 11.40
C ASP A 62 19.21 19.87 10.25
N ILE A 63 18.10 19.38 9.70
CA ILE A 63 18.10 18.34 8.65
C ILE A 63 17.06 18.61 7.54
N PRO A 64 17.34 18.23 6.28
CA PRO A 64 16.41 18.43 5.16
C PRO A 64 15.03 17.81 5.42
N THR A 65 13.97 18.44 4.88
CA THR A 65 12.57 18.01 5.07
C THR A 65 12.34 16.54 4.78
N ILE A 66 12.89 16.02 3.68
CA ILE A 66 12.71 14.64 3.26
C ILE A 66 13.37 13.72 4.29
N ASP A 67 14.62 14.01 4.65
CA ASP A 67 15.38 13.22 5.62
C ASP A 67 14.68 13.18 7.00
N TYR A 68 14.16 14.32 7.49
CA TYR A 68 13.36 14.38 8.72
C TYR A 68 12.10 13.51 8.64
N LEU A 69 11.36 13.58 7.52
CA LEU A 69 10.10 12.85 7.38
C LEU A 69 10.30 11.34 7.14
N GLU A 70 11.52 10.94 6.75
CA GLU A 70 11.93 9.55 6.58
C GLU A 70 12.54 8.94 7.86
N GLU A 71 12.70 9.72 8.93
CA GLU A 71 13.10 9.18 10.23
C GLU A 71 12.03 8.24 10.84
N PRO A 72 12.46 7.25 11.65
CA PRO A 72 11.54 6.34 12.34
C PRO A 72 10.44 7.07 13.13
N GLY A 73 9.18 6.75 12.82
CA GLY A 73 8.00 7.32 13.48
C GLY A 73 7.51 8.65 12.91
N LYS A 74 8.31 9.35 12.10
CA LYS A 74 7.93 10.62 11.45
C LYS A 74 7.02 10.45 10.25
N TRP A 75 6.93 9.25 9.70
CA TRP A 75 5.98 8.93 8.62
C TRP A 75 4.51 9.17 9.02
N ARG A 76 4.12 8.99 10.29
CA ARG A 76 2.76 9.30 10.76
C ARG A 76 2.48 10.79 10.73
N GLU A 77 3.47 11.60 11.10
CA GLU A 77 3.41 13.06 10.99
C GLU A 77 3.34 13.48 9.51
N ASN A 78 4.09 12.81 8.64
CA ASN A 78 4.06 13.03 7.19
C ASN A 78 2.67 12.72 6.61
N LEU A 79 2.14 11.53 6.88
CA LEU A 79 0.81 11.10 6.42
C LEU A 79 -0.28 12.03 6.94
N HIS A 80 -0.21 12.41 8.21
CA HIS A 80 -1.23 13.26 8.81
C HIS A 80 -1.19 14.69 8.26
N HIS A 81 -0.03 15.36 8.33
CA HIS A 81 0.06 16.77 7.95
C HIS A 81 0.07 16.98 6.43
N ASN A 82 0.71 16.10 5.67
CA ASN A 82 0.86 16.29 4.23
C ASN A 82 -0.26 15.65 3.40
N LEU A 83 -1.10 14.75 3.95
CA LEU A 83 -2.22 14.09 3.26
C LEU A 83 -3.56 14.21 4.00
N MET A 84 -3.67 13.69 5.22
CA MET A 84 -4.96 13.62 5.92
C MET A 84 -5.54 15.00 6.21
N ALA A 85 -4.75 15.93 6.75
CA ALA A 85 -5.22 17.27 7.09
C ALA A 85 -5.70 18.07 5.86
N PRO A 86 -4.97 18.11 4.72
CA PRO A 86 -5.50 18.67 3.47
C PRO A 86 -6.82 18.03 3.00
N VAL A 87 -6.94 16.71 3.08
CA VAL A 87 -8.16 15.98 2.68
C VAL A 87 -9.33 16.31 3.62
N PHE A 88 -9.10 16.36 4.94
CA PHE A 88 -10.11 16.77 5.90
C PHE A 88 -10.62 18.18 5.62
N ILE A 89 -9.71 19.12 5.31
CA ILE A 89 -10.10 20.48 4.95
C ILE A 89 -10.97 20.48 3.68
N ALA A 90 -10.55 19.79 2.62
CA ALA A 90 -11.31 19.71 1.37
C ALA A 90 -12.69 19.05 1.55
N GLN A 91 -12.79 18.02 2.39
CA GLN A 91 -14.04 17.35 2.71
C GLN A 91 -14.99 18.25 3.51
N ALA A 92 -14.51 18.91 4.57
CA ALA A 92 -15.33 19.79 5.39
C ALA A 92 -15.86 20.98 4.58
N THR A 93 -15.02 21.60 3.73
CA THR A 93 -15.43 22.74 2.89
C THR A 93 -16.42 22.35 1.79
N SER A 94 -16.55 21.05 1.47
CA SER A 94 -17.57 20.54 0.56
C SER A 94 -18.97 20.38 1.18
N ARG A 95 -19.05 20.20 2.51
CA ARG A 95 -20.27 19.77 3.22
C ARG A 95 -21.05 20.92 3.86
N THR A 96 -20.87 22.14 3.36
CA THR A 96 -21.22 23.35 4.10
C THR A 96 -22.72 23.67 4.11
N ALA A 97 -23.21 24.10 5.29
CA ALA A 97 -24.60 24.46 5.54
C ALA A 97 -25.05 25.80 4.91
N LYS A 98 -24.15 26.59 4.31
CA LYS A 98 -24.50 27.77 3.52
C LYS A 98 -25.06 27.31 2.16
N LEU A 99 -26.39 27.16 2.06
CA LEU A 99 -27.14 27.14 0.79
C LEU A 99 -26.63 26.15 -0.28
N PHE A 100 -26.18 24.95 0.10
CA PHE A 100 -25.70 23.89 -0.80
C PHE A 100 -24.52 24.27 -1.71
N ALA A 101 -23.76 25.32 -1.38
CA ALA A 101 -22.57 25.71 -2.14
C ALA A 101 -21.28 25.43 -1.34
N PRO A 102 -20.29 24.73 -1.90
CA PRO A 102 -19.00 24.48 -1.23
C PRO A 102 -18.19 25.78 -1.08
N ILE A 103 -17.37 25.88 -0.04
CA ILE A 103 -16.49 27.04 0.18
C ILE A 103 -15.26 26.94 -0.73
N PRO A 104 -14.97 27.95 -1.58
CA PRO A 104 -13.76 27.95 -2.40
C PRO A 104 -12.51 27.82 -1.53
N THR A 105 -11.69 26.81 -1.83
CA THR A 105 -10.56 26.40 -1.00
C THR A 105 -9.28 26.42 -1.82
N LEU A 106 -8.24 27.08 -1.32
CA LEU A 106 -6.89 27.05 -1.90
C LEU A 106 -6.02 26.09 -1.08
N TYR A 107 -5.55 25.01 -1.70
CA TYR A 107 -4.51 24.16 -1.11
C TYR A 107 -3.16 24.45 -1.76
N ILE A 108 -2.16 24.68 -0.91
CA ILE A 108 -0.79 24.99 -1.31
C ILE A 108 0.10 23.78 -1.05
N GLY A 109 0.29 22.96 -2.08
CA GLY A 109 1.15 21.76 -2.06
C GLY A 109 2.52 22.00 -2.70
N SER A 110 3.51 21.14 -2.42
CA SER A 110 4.85 21.24 -3.02
C SER A 110 4.91 20.87 -4.51
N GLY A 111 3.76 20.71 -5.16
CA GLY A 111 3.61 20.44 -6.57
C GLY A 111 3.85 19.00 -6.99
N SER A 112 3.19 18.62 -8.08
CA SER A 112 3.42 17.39 -8.82
C SER A 112 4.90 17.27 -9.19
N ILE A 113 5.59 16.35 -8.53
CA ILE A 113 6.97 16.03 -8.84
C ILE A 113 6.90 15.03 -10.00
N TYR A 114 7.43 15.41 -11.16
CA TYR A 114 7.55 14.52 -12.31
C TYR A 114 8.98 13.97 -12.40
N GLU A 115 9.16 12.72 -12.80
CA GLU A 115 10.49 12.17 -13.05
C GLU A 115 11.04 12.73 -14.36
N TYR A 116 12.24 13.31 -14.30
CA TYR A 116 12.97 13.75 -15.48
C TYR A 116 13.59 12.53 -16.19
N GLU A 117 13.27 12.35 -17.47
CA GLU A 117 13.88 11.35 -18.35
C GLU A 117 14.80 12.03 -19.37
N ASP A 118 15.98 11.44 -19.63
CA ASP A 118 16.93 11.93 -20.66
C ASP A 118 16.32 11.94 -22.08
N SER A 119 15.18 11.27 -22.28
CA SER A 119 14.40 11.19 -23.52
C SER A 119 13.24 12.19 -23.63
N ASN A 120 12.95 12.97 -22.59
CA ASN A 120 11.89 13.97 -22.67
C ASN A 120 12.32 15.08 -23.63
N ASP A 121 11.68 15.11 -24.80
CA ASP A 121 11.79 16.25 -25.70
C ASP A 121 11.25 17.49 -24.97
N LEU A 122 12.13 18.47 -24.75
CA LEU A 122 11.85 19.73 -24.07
C LEU A 122 10.77 20.56 -24.79
N SER A 123 10.34 20.14 -25.98
CA SER A 123 9.21 20.68 -26.72
C SER A 123 7.82 20.34 -26.13
N HIS A 124 7.73 19.41 -25.18
CA HIS A 124 6.46 18.96 -24.57
C HIS A 124 6.43 19.16 -23.04
N PRO A 125 5.97 20.33 -22.54
CA PRO A 125 5.85 20.57 -21.11
C PRO A 125 4.70 19.77 -20.47
N PHE A 126 4.83 19.42 -19.20
CA PHE A 126 3.78 18.75 -18.44
C PHE A 126 2.61 19.69 -18.16
N THR A 127 1.40 19.22 -18.42
CA THR A 127 0.12 19.89 -18.17
C THR A 127 -0.49 19.45 -16.85
N GLU A 128 -1.51 20.16 -16.38
CA GLU A 128 -2.25 19.80 -15.16
C GLU A 128 -3.03 18.49 -15.27
N ASN A 129 -3.13 17.94 -16.48
CA ASN A 129 -3.76 16.66 -16.75
C ASN A 129 -2.76 15.49 -16.72
N ASP A 130 -1.46 15.77 -16.70
CA ASP A 130 -0.43 14.74 -16.67
C ASP A 130 -0.29 14.14 -15.27
N GLU A 131 -0.19 12.81 -15.20
CA GLU A 131 -0.06 12.11 -13.93
C GLU A 131 1.34 12.31 -13.33
N PRO A 132 1.46 12.77 -12.07
CA PRO A 132 2.75 12.86 -11.40
C PRO A 132 3.39 11.49 -11.31
N ASN A 133 4.67 11.39 -11.72
CA ASN A 133 5.40 10.13 -11.84
C ASN A 133 6.69 10.06 -10.99
N PHE A 134 7.00 11.07 -10.17
CA PHE A 134 8.12 10.98 -9.22
C PHE A 134 7.70 10.37 -7.90
N PHE A 135 8.25 9.20 -7.60
CA PHE A 135 7.95 8.42 -6.39
C PHE A 135 9.20 8.14 -5.54
N GLY A 136 10.23 8.99 -5.64
CA GLY A 136 11.56 8.75 -5.05
C GLY A 136 11.65 8.86 -3.52
N SER A 137 10.65 9.41 -2.84
CA SER A 137 10.62 9.57 -1.38
C SER A 137 9.22 9.41 -0.80
N SER A 138 9.12 9.07 0.50
CA SER A 138 7.82 8.97 1.19
C SER A 138 7.05 10.30 1.14
N TYR A 139 7.79 11.41 1.22
CA TYR A 139 7.29 12.76 1.04
C TYR A 139 6.67 12.97 -0.34
N ALA A 140 7.37 12.57 -1.41
CA ALA A 140 6.87 12.69 -2.78
C ALA A 140 5.61 11.84 -3.03
N VAL A 141 5.59 10.60 -2.52
CA VAL A 141 4.44 9.70 -2.66
C VAL A 141 3.21 10.28 -1.96
N ILE A 142 3.37 10.75 -0.73
CA ILE A 142 2.27 11.34 0.06
C ILE A 142 1.76 12.61 -0.61
N LYS A 143 2.65 13.47 -1.13
CA LYS A 143 2.26 14.69 -1.85
C LYS A 143 1.52 14.37 -3.16
N SER A 144 2.02 13.43 -3.96
CA SER A 144 1.35 12.97 -5.18
C SER A 144 -0.03 12.36 -4.88
N ALA A 145 -0.15 11.55 -3.82
CA ALA A 145 -1.44 11.02 -3.37
C ALA A 145 -2.39 12.13 -2.92
N THR A 146 -1.88 13.14 -2.21
CA THR A 146 -2.65 14.30 -1.77
C THR A 146 -3.16 15.08 -2.97
N ASP A 147 -2.30 15.33 -3.95
CA ASP A 147 -2.66 16.06 -5.15
C ASP A 147 -3.75 15.36 -5.95
N ARG A 148 -3.67 14.02 -6.07
CA ARG A 148 -4.69 13.17 -6.70
C ARG A 148 -6.02 13.16 -5.93
N LEU A 149 -5.99 13.14 -4.59
CA LEU A 149 -7.21 13.20 -3.81
C LEU A 149 -7.87 14.58 -3.87
N LEU A 150 -7.07 15.65 -3.86
CA LEU A 150 -7.58 17.02 -3.94
C LEU A 150 -8.11 17.37 -5.32
N SER A 151 -7.59 16.77 -6.40
CA SER A 151 -8.15 16.96 -7.75
C SER A 151 -9.58 16.40 -7.88
N ALA A 152 -9.98 15.45 -7.02
CA ALA A 152 -11.35 14.95 -6.94
C ALA A 152 -12.33 15.93 -6.27
N HIS A 153 -11.83 17.05 -5.72
CA HIS A 153 -12.63 18.09 -5.08
C HIS A 153 -12.70 19.34 -5.96
N PRO A 154 -13.78 19.52 -6.76
CA PRO A 154 -13.85 20.57 -7.79
C PRO A 154 -13.84 22.00 -7.22
N HIS A 155 -14.18 22.18 -5.94
CA HIS A 155 -14.16 23.46 -5.21
C HIS A 155 -12.77 23.83 -4.65
N VAL A 156 -11.77 22.96 -4.84
CA VAL A 156 -10.38 23.18 -4.41
C VAL A 156 -9.53 23.61 -5.60
N ILE A 157 -8.76 24.69 -5.43
CA ILE A 157 -7.58 24.99 -6.26
C ILE A 157 -6.39 24.30 -5.60
N ASN A 158 -5.74 23.37 -6.31
CA ASN A 158 -4.47 22.77 -5.91
C ASN A 158 -3.32 23.40 -6.73
N MET A 159 -2.19 23.69 -6.10
CA MET A 159 -1.04 24.32 -6.75
C MET A 159 0.31 23.67 -6.44
N THR A 160 1.28 23.96 -7.32
CA THR A 160 2.72 23.72 -7.16
C THR A 160 3.43 24.97 -6.60
N VAL A 161 4.31 24.83 -5.60
CA VAL A 161 4.85 26.00 -4.86
C VAL A 161 5.83 26.86 -5.68
N MET A 162 5.45 28.13 -5.88
CA MET A 162 6.36 29.29 -5.96
C MET A 162 5.75 30.48 -5.21
N SER A 163 6.54 31.18 -4.39
CA SER A 163 6.08 32.32 -3.58
C SER A 163 5.62 33.52 -4.42
N ASP A 164 6.22 33.69 -5.60
CA ASP A 164 6.11 34.93 -6.40
C ASP A 164 4.75 35.06 -7.12
N ILE A 165 4.00 33.96 -7.24
CA ILE A 165 2.67 33.91 -7.85
C ILE A 165 1.54 33.78 -6.81
N LEU A 166 1.86 33.76 -5.52
CA LEU A 166 0.85 33.68 -4.44
C LEU A 166 -0.20 34.80 -4.53
N PRO A 167 0.14 36.07 -4.84
CA PRO A 167 -0.88 37.10 -5.00
C PRO A 167 -1.89 36.79 -6.10
N THR A 168 -1.45 36.19 -7.21
CA THR A 168 -2.30 35.74 -8.31
C THR A 168 -3.30 34.67 -7.89
N LEU A 169 -2.85 33.71 -7.08
CA LEU A 169 -3.70 32.61 -6.61
C LEU A 169 -4.70 33.06 -5.54
N LEU A 170 -4.31 34.00 -4.69
CA LEU A 170 -5.20 34.65 -3.74
C LEU A 170 -6.27 35.47 -4.48
N ALA A 171 -5.90 36.18 -5.56
CA ALA A 171 -6.84 36.88 -6.43
C ALA A 171 -7.84 35.93 -7.13
N LEU A 172 -7.37 34.80 -7.67
CA LEU A 172 -8.23 33.78 -8.28
C LEU A 172 -9.21 33.19 -7.26
N THR A 173 -8.70 32.83 -6.09
CA THR A 173 -9.51 32.30 -4.99
C THR A 173 -10.50 33.35 -4.49
N HIS A 174 -10.11 34.63 -4.41
CA HIS A 174 -10.99 35.75 -4.04
C HIS A 174 -12.20 35.85 -4.99
N GLU A 175 -12.00 35.71 -6.30
CA GLU A 175 -13.07 35.70 -7.31
C GLU A 175 -13.89 34.39 -7.34
N GLY A 176 -13.59 33.45 -6.44
CA GLY A 176 -14.30 32.17 -6.37
C GLY A 176 -14.00 31.25 -7.53
N LYS A 177 -12.83 31.41 -8.19
CA LYS A 177 -12.36 30.44 -9.17
C LYS A 177 -12.12 29.12 -8.45
N VAL A 178 -12.61 28.06 -9.06
CA VAL A 178 -12.55 26.68 -8.58
C VAL A 178 -12.36 25.79 -9.81
N GLY A 179 -11.77 24.60 -9.65
CA GLY A 179 -11.65 23.64 -10.77
C GLY A 179 -10.31 22.94 -10.90
N GLY A 180 -9.88 22.24 -9.86
CA GLY A 180 -8.78 21.28 -9.91
C GLY A 180 -7.38 21.89 -9.90
N CYS A 181 -6.37 21.09 -10.27
CA CYS A 181 -4.97 21.49 -10.23
C CYS A 181 -4.67 22.64 -11.20
N VAL A 182 -3.80 23.57 -10.79
CA VAL A 182 -3.24 24.63 -11.63
C VAL A 182 -1.72 24.59 -11.51
N ASN A 183 -1.03 24.48 -12.64
CA ASN A 183 0.42 24.57 -12.66
C ASN A 183 0.82 26.04 -12.49
N ALA A 184 1.56 26.28 -11.42
CA ALA A 184 1.76 27.60 -10.89
C ALA A 184 3.27 27.84 -10.76
N CYS A 185 3.96 27.88 -11.91
CA CYS A 185 5.40 28.10 -12.02
C CYS A 185 5.74 29.29 -12.92
N ASN A 186 6.97 29.81 -12.86
CA ASN A 186 7.47 30.77 -13.84
C ASN A 186 7.62 30.10 -15.22
N LYS A 187 7.53 30.90 -16.30
CA LYS A 187 7.76 30.43 -17.67
C LYS A 187 9.24 30.04 -17.86
N GLY A 188 9.56 28.74 -17.97
CA GLY A 188 10.89 28.23 -18.30
C GLY A 188 11.56 27.36 -17.22
N TRP A 189 12.79 26.93 -17.49
CA TRP A 189 13.60 26.11 -16.57
C TRP A 189 13.96 26.92 -15.31
N ILE A 190 13.60 26.41 -14.14
CA ILE A 190 14.02 27.01 -12.88
C ILE A 190 15.16 26.17 -12.33
N ASP A 191 16.38 26.66 -12.54
CA ASP A 191 17.57 26.05 -11.99
C ASP A 191 17.56 26.15 -10.45
N HIS A 192 18.04 25.08 -9.80
CA HIS A 192 18.12 25.02 -8.34
C HIS A 192 19.11 26.07 -7.80
N GLU A 193 20.17 26.42 -8.54
CA GLU A 193 21.06 27.53 -8.15
C GLU A 193 20.35 28.90 -8.19
N TRP A 194 19.42 29.09 -9.12
CA TRP A 194 18.64 30.33 -9.21
C TRP A 194 17.71 30.48 -8.00
N ILE A 195 17.03 29.41 -7.58
CA ILE A 195 16.20 29.40 -6.36
C ILE A 195 17.04 29.74 -5.13
N LEU A 196 18.24 29.19 -5.03
CA LEU A 196 19.15 29.46 -3.92
C LEU A 196 19.68 30.89 -3.94
N LYS A 197 20.00 31.46 -5.13
CA LYS A 197 20.40 32.87 -5.29
C LYS A 197 19.27 33.85 -4.93
N VAL A 198 18.05 33.61 -5.40
CA VAL A 198 16.90 34.46 -5.07
C VAL A 198 16.58 34.43 -3.57
N ASN A 199 16.71 33.25 -2.94
CA ASN A 199 16.55 33.13 -1.50
C ASN A 199 17.67 33.82 -0.72
N ALA A 200 18.90 33.83 -1.23
CA ALA A 200 20.03 34.57 -0.66
C ALA A 200 19.83 36.10 -0.77
N GLU A 201 19.31 36.57 -1.90
CA GLU A 201 19.02 38.00 -2.12
C GLU A 201 17.85 38.50 -1.25
N LYS A 202 16.84 37.65 -0.99
CA LYS A 202 15.66 38.00 -0.17
C LYS A 202 15.88 37.90 1.35
N SER A 203 16.87 37.14 1.83
CA SER A 203 17.05 36.84 3.26
C SER A 203 18.06 37.72 4.00
N GLY A 204 18.77 38.62 3.30
CA GLY A 204 19.53 39.73 3.90
C GLY A 204 20.62 39.38 4.93
N THR A 205 20.95 38.10 5.12
CA THR A 205 21.90 37.64 6.15
C THR A 205 22.99 36.78 5.51
N LEU A 206 24.21 37.33 5.53
CA LEU A 206 25.46 36.68 5.14
C LEU A 206 25.71 35.46 6.05
N HIS A 207 25.30 34.28 5.60
CA HIS A 207 26.14 33.10 5.77
C HIS A 207 26.90 32.92 4.45
N GLU A 208 28.24 33.00 4.51
CA GLU A 208 29.09 32.58 3.40
C GLU A 208 28.77 31.12 3.06
N TYR A 209 27.93 30.93 2.05
CA TYR A 209 27.78 29.63 1.42
C TYR A 209 29.07 29.37 0.65
N THR A 210 29.95 28.55 1.22
CA THR A 210 31.05 27.96 0.47
C THR A 210 30.41 27.03 -0.56
N LEU A 211 30.56 27.34 -1.84
CA LEU A 211 30.10 26.46 -2.91
C LEU A 211 30.75 25.09 -2.73
N GLU A 212 29.92 24.05 -2.53
CA GLU A 212 30.38 22.66 -2.49
C GLU A 212 31.12 22.31 -3.79
N PRO A 213 32.05 21.33 -3.78
CA PRO A 213 32.79 20.93 -4.97
C PRO A 213 31.85 20.58 -6.14
N LEU A 214 32.25 20.94 -7.36
CA LEU A 214 31.47 20.73 -8.60
C LEU A 214 31.00 19.26 -8.77
N SER A 215 31.72 18.29 -8.20
CA SER A 215 31.36 16.88 -8.20
C SER A 215 30.12 16.54 -7.34
N GLU A 216 29.92 17.23 -6.22
CA GLU A 216 28.78 17.05 -5.32
C GLU A 216 27.53 17.78 -5.86
N GLN A 217 27.74 18.95 -6.45
CA GLN A 217 26.72 19.67 -7.20
C GLN A 217 26.24 18.86 -8.41
N ASN A 218 27.17 18.25 -9.16
CA ASN A 218 26.86 17.33 -10.25
C ASN A 218 26.19 16.04 -9.77
N GLN A 219 26.47 15.55 -8.57
CA GLN A 219 25.74 14.42 -7.97
C GLN A 219 24.31 14.80 -7.58
N ARG A 220 24.06 16.03 -7.12
CA ARG A 220 22.71 16.54 -6.82
C ARG A 220 21.91 16.87 -8.09
N LEU A 221 22.57 17.38 -9.13
CA LEU A 221 21.99 17.52 -10.48
C LEU A 221 21.70 16.15 -11.10
N ALA A 222 22.60 15.17 -10.91
CA ALA A 222 22.38 13.77 -11.30
C ALA A 222 21.38 13.03 -10.39
N ALA A 223 21.02 13.59 -9.22
CA ALA A 223 20.01 13.04 -8.32
C ALA A 223 18.56 13.32 -8.78
N LYS A 224 18.37 13.80 -10.02
CA LYS A 224 17.06 13.98 -10.67
C LYS A 224 16.01 14.66 -9.77
N ARG A 225 16.34 15.80 -9.14
CA ARG A 225 15.27 16.66 -8.60
C ARG A 225 14.41 17.16 -9.78
N SER A 226 13.09 17.11 -9.63
CA SER A 226 12.11 17.53 -10.66
C SER A 226 12.24 19.00 -11.00
N ASN A 227 13.07 19.31 -12.00
CA ASN A 227 13.08 20.60 -12.68
C ASN A 227 12.41 20.43 -14.05
N ASN A 228 11.16 19.99 -14.04
CA ASN A 228 10.38 19.80 -15.26
C ASN A 228 9.76 21.13 -15.72
N VAL A 229 9.62 21.29 -17.03
CA VAL A 229 8.86 22.41 -17.61
C VAL A 229 7.38 22.09 -17.46
N LEU A 230 6.65 22.90 -16.70
CA LEU A 230 5.18 22.80 -16.60
C LEU A 230 4.54 23.83 -17.54
N SER A 231 3.42 23.47 -18.17
CA SER A 231 2.59 24.42 -18.92
C SER A 231 1.85 25.33 -17.93
N THR A 232 1.80 26.63 -18.24
CA THR A 232 1.06 27.67 -17.50
C THR A 232 -0.23 28.10 -18.22
N ASP A 233 -0.62 27.42 -19.31
CA ASP A 233 -1.71 27.85 -20.20
C ASP A 233 -3.04 28.03 -19.45
N LYS A 234 -3.35 27.13 -18.51
CA LYS A 234 -4.57 27.20 -17.70
C LYS A 234 -4.55 28.42 -16.77
N LEU A 235 -3.41 28.69 -16.13
CA LEU A 235 -3.23 29.86 -15.26
C LEU A 235 -3.37 31.16 -16.06
N GLU A 236 -2.77 31.25 -17.25
CA GLU A 236 -2.85 32.41 -18.13
C GLU A 236 -4.28 32.70 -18.61
N GLN A 237 -5.03 31.65 -18.95
CA GLN A 237 -6.44 31.79 -19.27
C GLN A 237 -7.24 32.30 -18.08
N TRP A 238 -6.96 31.81 -16.87
CA TRP A 238 -7.68 32.20 -15.67
C TRP A 238 -7.39 33.64 -15.24
N ILE A 239 -6.14 34.11 -15.35
CA ILE A 239 -5.75 35.50 -15.03
C ILE A 239 -6.56 36.50 -15.86
N LYS A 240 -6.78 36.22 -17.15
CA LYS A 240 -7.58 37.06 -18.06
C LYS A 240 -9.04 37.20 -17.64
N THR A 241 -9.51 36.36 -16.72
CA THR A 241 -10.89 36.38 -16.22
C THR A 241 -11.06 37.06 -14.85
N ILE A 242 -9.97 37.54 -14.23
CA ILE A 242 -10.01 38.26 -12.94
C ILE A 242 -10.44 39.71 -13.18
N SER A 243 -11.25 40.26 -12.27
CA SER A 243 -11.67 41.67 -12.36
C SER A 243 -10.48 42.62 -12.19
N SER A 244 -10.55 43.79 -12.85
CA SER A 244 -9.49 44.82 -12.73
C SER A 244 -9.32 45.37 -11.31
N GLU A 245 -10.37 45.30 -10.50
CA GLU A 245 -10.36 45.68 -9.08
C GLU A 245 -9.59 44.67 -8.25
N THR A 246 -9.82 43.37 -8.44
CA THR A 246 -9.09 42.31 -7.75
C THR A 246 -7.62 42.26 -8.18
N LEU A 247 -7.30 42.45 -9.46
CA LEU A 247 -5.90 42.53 -9.92
C LEU A 247 -5.13 43.63 -9.20
N LYS A 248 -5.73 44.82 -9.04
CA LYS A 248 -5.13 45.92 -8.26
C LYS A 248 -5.04 45.61 -6.77
N MET A 249 -6.07 44.99 -6.20
CA MET A 249 -6.15 44.64 -4.78
C MET A 249 -5.01 43.72 -4.33
N TYR A 250 -4.63 42.76 -5.17
CA TYR A 250 -3.55 41.81 -4.88
C TYR A 250 -2.22 42.16 -5.58
N ASN A 251 -2.13 43.32 -6.25
CA ASN A 251 -0.96 43.75 -7.02
C ASN A 251 -0.49 42.69 -8.05
N VAL A 252 -1.46 42.11 -8.78
CA VAL A 252 -1.23 41.06 -9.79
C VAL A 252 -1.10 41.72 -11.17
N PRO A 253 -0.01 41.49 -11.92
CA PRO A 253 0.13 41.99 -13.28
C PRO A 253 -0.90 41.35 -14.21
N SER A 254 -1.30 42.05 -15.28
CA SER A 254 -2.26 41.56 -16.27
C SER A 254 -1.73 40.39 -17.12
N GLU A 255 -0.43 40.11 -17.06
CA GLU A 255 0.28 39.03 -17.77
C GLU A 255 1.33 38.39 -16.84
N LEU A 256 1.63 37.10 -17.00
CA LEU A 256 2.70 36.41 -16.25
C LEU A 256 4.09 36.85 -16.75
N PRO A 257 5.08 37.06 -15.86
CA PRO A 257 6.44 37.43 -16.28
C PRO A 257 7.13 36.29 -17.07
N GLU A 258 7.72 36.62 -18.23
CA GLU A 258 8.52 35.67 -19.03
C GLU A 258 9.93 35.48 -18.45
N LEU A 259 10.34 34.24 -18.18
CA LEU A 259 11.67 33.90 -17.67
C LEU A 259 12.39 32.88 -18.57
N SER A 260 12.37 33.10 -19.89
CA SER A 260 13.04 32.20 -20.84
C SER A 260 14.13 32.92 -21.64
N LYS A 261 15.40 32.70 -21.25
CA LYS A 261 16.57 32.72 -22.15
C LYS A 261 17.80 32.18 -21.40
N SER A 262 17.92 30.86 -21.28
CA SER A 262 19.20 30.13 -21.27
C SER A 262 18.97 28.62 -21.19
N ILE A 263 19.86 27.88 -21.87
CA ILE A 263 20.06 26.42 -21.86
C ILE A 263 19.43 25.67 -23.05
N GLU A 264 20.08 25.84 -24.20
CA GLU A 264 20.32 24.76 -25.16
C GLU A 264 21.74 24.21 -24.93
N LYS A 265 21.90 22.89 -25.08
CA LYS A 265 23.09 22.03 -24.88
C LYS A 265 23.35 21.58 -23.44
N ILE A 266 23.05 20.31 -23.16
CA ILE A 266 24.03 19.19 -23.03
C ILE A 266 23.26 17.87 -22.91
N CYS A 267 23.44 16.97 -23.88
CA CYS A 267 23.29 15.52 -23.71
C CYS A 267 24.45 14.89 -24.47
N THR A 268 25.27 14.04 -23.83
CA THR A 268 25.53 12.63 -24.21
C THR A 268 26.61 12.04 -23.29
N GLN A 269 26.40 10.77 -22.90
CA GLN A 269 27.33 9.72 -22.47
C GLN A 269 27.32 9.33 -21.00
N ARG A 270 26.65 8.18 -20.72
CA ARG A 270 27.34 7.00 -20.16
C ARG A 270 26.46 5.75 -20.28
N ALA A 271 27.01 4.72 -20.92
CA ALA A 271 26.54 3.34 -20.83
C ALA A 271 27.70 2.45 -20.35
N LEU A 272 27.33 1.45 -19.54
CA LEU A 272 28.07 0.25 -19.15
C LEU A 272 29.20 0.40 -18.13
N LYS A 273 28.94 -0.12 -16.92
CA LYS A 273 29.64 -1.30 -16.37
C LYS A 273 28.97 -1.71 -15.04
N HIS A 274 28.24 -2.81 -15.07
CA HIS A 274 28.33 -3.88 -14.07
C HIS A 274 27.54 -5.07 -14.59
N ALA A 275 28.27 -6.01 -15.19
CA ALA A 275 27.83 -7.38 -15.36
C ALA A 275 28.94 -8.27 -14.80
N THR A 276 28.47 -9.36 -14.19
CA THR A 276 29.13 -10.61 -13.77
C THR A 276 29.90 -10.62 -12.45
N SER A 277 29.31 -11.34 -11.49
CA SER A 277 29.92 -12.56 -10.96
C SER A 277 28.82 -13.59 -10.68
N ASP A 278 28.72 -14.61 -11.54
CA ASP A 278 28.10 -15.88 -11.14
C ASP A 278 29.07 -16.52 -10.14
N SER A 279 28.73 -16.47 -8.85
CA SER A 279 29.43 -17.24 -7.83
C SER A 279 28.73 -18.58 -7.65
N SER A 280 29.51 -19.65 -7.79
CA SER A 280 29.21 -21.06 -7.52
C SER A 280 28.92 -21.38 -6.05
N ASP A 281 28.44 -20.41 -5.26
CA ASP A 281 28.14 -20.61 -3.84
C ASP A 281 26.66 -20.95 -3.65
N ALA A 282 26.39 -21.93 -2.80
CA ALA A 282 25.04 -22.32 -2.40
C ALA A 282 24.22 -21.10 -1.92
N ARG A 283 23.00 -20.96 -2.41
CA ARG A 283 22.11 -19.84 -2.06
C ARG A 283 21.29 -20.16 -0.83
N ASN A 284 21.02 -19.13 -0.03
CA ASN A 284 20.09 -19.22 1.10
C ASN A 284 18.85 -18.38 0.76
N LEU A 285 17.75 -19.05 0.47
CA LEU A 285 16.48 -18.45 0.08
C LEU A 285 15.58 -18.28 1.30
N LEU A 286 15.04 -17.08 1.47
CA LEU A 286 13.86 -16.86 2.28
C LEU A 286 12.64 -16.87 1.36
N VAL A 287 11.75 -17.84 1.54
CA VAL A 287 10.48 -17.92 0.83
C VAL A 287 9.38 -17.57 1.82
N THR A 288 8.54 -16.60 1.51
CA THR A 288 7.36 -16.30 2.35
C THR A 288 6.11 -16.80 1.64
N GLY A 289 5.13 -17.36 2.35
CA GLY A 289 3.90 -17.88 1.75
C GLY A 289 4.14 -19.17 0.98
N GLY A 290 5.19 -19.91 1.36
CA GLY A 290 5.64 -21.11 0.65
C GLY A 290 4.73 -22.32 0.83
N CYS A 291 3.77 -22.32 1.77
CA CYS A 291 2.78 -23.38 1.89
C CYS A 291 1.52 -23.12 1.04
N GLY A 292 1.40 -21.94 0.41
CA GLY A 292 0.35 -21.64 -0.57
C GLY A 292 0.66 -22.22 -1.96
N PHE A 293 -0.32 -22.15 -2.88
CA PHE A 293 -0.28 -22.79 -4.20
C PHE A 293 1.01 -22.53 -5.02
N ILE A 294 1.31 -21.26 -5.36
CA ILE A 294 2.49 -20.94 -6.19
C ILE A 294 3.78 -21.18 -5.39
N GLY A 295 3.79 -20.77 -4.12
CA GLY A 295 4.96 -20.88 -3.24
C GLY A 295 5.41 -22.33 -3.03
N SER A 296 4.47 -23.26 -2.88
CA SER A 296 4.80 -24.68 -2.67
C SER A 296 5.34 -25.33 -3.93
N ASN A 297 4.74 -25.04 -5.09
CA ASN A 297 5.26 -25.49 -6.37
C ASN A 297 6.67 -24.93 -6.62
N PHE A 298 6.92 -23.67 -6.28
CA PHE A 298 8.25 -23.06 -6.36
C PHE A 298 9.26 -23.78 -5.46
N ILE A 299 8.91 -24.06 -4.20
CA ILE A 299 9.80 -24.77 -3.26
C ILE A 299 10.08 -26.20 -3.74
N ASN A 300 9.06 -26.95 -4.15
CA ASN A 300 9.22 -28.33 -4.63
C ASN A 300 10.13 -28.38 -5.86
N TYR A 301 9.91 -27.45 -6.81
CA TYR A 301 10.77 -27.29 -7.98
C TYR A 301 12.21 -26.92 -7.58
N TRP A 302 12.39 -25.97 -6.67
CA TRP A 302 13.72 -25.49 -6.26
C TRP A 302 14.52 -26.57 -5.54
N LEU A 303 13.91 -27.28 -4.58
CA LEU A 303 14.59 -28.37 -3.84
C LEU A 303 15.02 -29.51 -4.76
N LYS A 304 14.24 -29.79 -5.80
CA LYS A 304 14.57 -30.80 -6.81
C LYS A 304 15.72 -30.36 -7.72
N THR A 305 15.80 -29.08 -8.04
CA THR A 305 16.72 -28.53 -9.05
C THR A 305 18.05 -28.07 -8.44
N TYR A 306 18.01 -27.47 -7.25
CA TYR A 306 19.14 -26.88 -6.55
C TYR A 306 19.34 -27.55 -5.19
N SER A 307 19.81 -28.80 -5.22
CA SER A 307 19.98 -29.62 -4.02
C SER A 307 21.00 -29.08 -3.02
N ALA A 308 21.86 -28.13 -3.41
CA ALA A 308 22.81 -27.46 -2.51
C ALA A 308 22.23 -26.19 -1.84
N ASP A 309 21.16 -25.62 -2.39
CA ASP A 309 20.58 -24.37 -1.90
C ASP A 309 19.68 -24.66 -0.68
N LYS A 310 19.67 -23.74 0.28
CA LYS A 310 18.86 -23.84 1.50
C LYS A 310 17.64 -22.93 1.41
N ILE A 311 16.48 -23.43 1.83
CA ILE A 311 15.21 -22.69 1.88
C ILE A 311 14.74 -22.55 3.33
N ILE A 312 14.52 -21.31 3.74
CA ILE A 312 13.74 -20.95 4.93
C ILE A 312 12.37 -20.50 4.45
N ASN A 313 11.34 -21.32 4.66
CA ASN A 313 9.96 -20.98 4.32
C ASN A 313 9.26 -20.38 5.55
N VAL A 314 8.76 -19.15 5.44
CA VAL A 314 7.93 -18.50 6.45
C VAL A 314 6.49 -18.48 5.97
N ASP A 315 5.59 -19.08 6.73
CA ASP A 315 4.16 -19.12 6.39
C ASP A 315 3.30 -19.03 7.65
N ARG A 316 2.18 -18.29 7.58
CA ARG A 316 1.23 -18.15 8.69
C ARG A 316 0.27 -19.34 8.80
N LEU A 317 0.22 -20.19 7.76
CA LEU A 317 -0.71 -21.31 7.63
C LEU A 317 -2.18 -20.86 7.65
N ASP A 318 -2.47 -19.81 6.88
CA ASP A 318 -3.84 -19.35 6.62
C ASP A 318 -4.66 -20.43 5.87
N ALA A 319 -5.97 -20.20 5.69
CA ALA A 319 -6.90 -21.16 5.09
C ALA A 319 -6.47 -21.75 3.72
N CYS A 320 -5.67 -21.01 2.96
CA CYS A 320 -5.20 -21.41 1.62
C CYS A 320 -3.81 -22.06 1.63
N ALA A 321 -3.19 -22.18 2.80
CA ALA A 321 -1.84 -22.72 2.98
C ALA A 321 -1.93 -24.13 3.56
N ASN A 322 -1.17 -25.06 2.99
CA ASN A 322 -1.14 -26.44 3.46
C ASN A 322 0.32 -26.93 3.49
N PRO A 323 0.88 -27.24 4.68
CA PRO A 323 2.23 -27.79 4.79
C PRO A 323 2.43 -29.09 3.99
N LYS A 324 1.36 -29.86 3.75
CA LYS A 324 1.39 -31.08 2.92
C LYS A 324 1.69 -30.81 1.45
N ASN A 325 1.64 -29.54 1.02
CA ASN A 325 2.02 -29.15 -0.34
C ASN A 325 3.53 -29.28 -0.59
N ILE A 326 4.33 -29.36 0.48
CA ILE A 326 5.78 -29.54 0.37
C ILE A 326 6.09 -31.03 0.35
N GLU A 327 6.40 -31.57 -0.83
CA GLU A 327 6.59 -33.01 -1.04
C GLU A 327 7.76 -33.57 -0.20
N ASN A 328 8.84 -32.79 -0.11
CA ASN A 328 10.06 -33.17 0.61
C ASN A 328 10.30 -32.30 1.86
N ALA A 329 9.28 -32.17 2.71
CA ALA A 329 9.33 -31.33 3.91
C ALA A 329 10.43 -31.72 4.93
N ASN A 330 10.95 -32.95 4.87
CA ASN A 330 12.04 -33.44 5.73
C ASN A 330 13.45 -33.22 5.13
N SER A 331 13.56 -32.54 3.98
CA SER A 331 14.85 -32.23 3.38
C SER A 331 15.73 -31.43 4.34
N ALA A 332 17.01 -31.81 4.48
CA ALA A 332 17.97 -31.08 5.32
C ALA A 332 18.16 -29.61 4.88
N ASN A 333 17.84 -29.32 3.63
CA ASN A 333 17.96 -27.99 3.03
C ASN A 333 16.65 -27.20 3.06
N TYR A 334 15.62 -27.69 3.73
CA TYR A 334 14.34 -27.01 3.89
C TYR A 334 13.99 -26.85 5.36
N LYS A 335 13.47 -25.68 5.73
CA LYS A 335 12.90 -25.43 7.05
C LYS A 335 11.65 -24.58 6.96
N LEU A 336 10.54 -25.08 7.50
CA LEU A 336 9.33 -24.29 7.72
C LEU A 336 9.42 -23.55 9.05
N ILE A 337 9.11 -22.27 9.03
CA ILE A 337 8.91 -21.40 10.19
C ILE A 337 7.45 -20.93 10.15
N VAL A 338 6.63 -21.45 11.07
CA VAL A 338 5.24 -21.02 11.19
C VAL A 338 5.20 -19.68 11.89
N ALA A 339 5.00 -18.60 11.13
CA ALA A 339 5.01 -17.24 11.64
C ALA A 339 4.35 -16.25 10.66
N ASP A 340 3.98 -15.09 11.18
CA ASP A 340 3.48 -13.96 10.39
C ASP A 340 4.63 -13.05 9.95
N ILE A 341 4.62 -12.64 8.68
CA ILE A 341 5.56 -11.66 8.10
C ILE A 341 5.40 -10.26 8.71
N ASN A 342 4.29 -9.99 9.41
CA ASN A 342 4.09 -8.77 10.19
C ASN A 342 5.07 -8.62 11.36
N ASN A 343 5.78 -9.68 11.74
CA ASN A 343 6.85 -9.61 12.72
C ASN A 343 8.19 -9.27 12.05
N LYS A 344 8.45 -7.98 11.84
CA LYS A 344 9.70 -7.45 11.27
C LYS A 344 10.96 -7.97 11.97
N ASP A 345 10.97 -8.00 13.30
CA ASP A 345 12.15 -8.39 14.07
C ASP A 345 12.46 -9.87 13.89
N LEU A 346 11.43 -10.72 13.79
CA LEU A 346 11.59 -12.12 13.39
C LEU A 346 12.12 -12.25 11.97
N MET A 347 11.60 -11.47 11.01
CA MET A 347 12.09 -11.52 9.63
C MET A 347 13.57 -11.15 9.55
N LEU A 348 13.97 -10.09 10.24
CA LEU A 348 15.37 -9.67 10.36
C LEU A 348 16.23 -10.75 11.01
N HIS A 349 15.77 -11.33 12.12
CA HIS A 349 16.46 -12.41 12.81
C HIS A 349 16.69 -13.62 11.90
N LEU A 350 15.66 -14.05 11.15
CA LEU A 350 15.76 -15.16 10.21
C LEU A 350 16.74 -14.87 9.07
N MET A 351 16.75 -13.64 8.54
CA MET A 351 17.69 -13.20 7.51
C MET A 351 19.14 -13.28 8.01
N ILE A 352 19.41 -12.75 9.21
CA ILE A 352 20.73 -12.76 9.85
C ILE A 352 21.19 -14.18 10.15
N GLN A 353 20.37 -14.96 10.86
CA GLN A 353 20.74 -16.30 11.34
C GLN A 353 21.04 -17.26 10.19
N ASN A 354 20.33 -17.13 9.06
CA ASN A 354 20.46 -18.05 7.93
C ASN A 354 21.30 -17.49 6.79
N ASN A 355 21.93 -16.32 6.98
CA ASN A 355 22.72 -15.63 5.96
C ASN A 355 21.99 -15.60 4.60
N ILE A 356 20.73 -15.14 4.63
CA ILE A 356 19.85 -15.14 3.45
C ILE A 356 20.49 -14.30 2.35
N THR A 357 20.46 -14.80 1.11
CA THR A 357 20.97 -14.08 -0.06
C THR A 357 19.85 -13.69 -1.02
N HIS A 358 18.75 -14.46 -1.04
CA HIS A 358 17.64 -14.22 -1.95
C HIS A 358 16.30 -14.28 -1.20
N VAL A 359 15.35 -13.44 -1.58
CA VAL A 359 13.98 -13.49 -1.08
C VAL A 359 13.03 -13.75 -2.24
N ALA A 360 12.14 -14.75 -2.09
CA ALA A 360 11.00 -14.98 -2.97
C ALA A 360 9.71 -14.74 -2.16
N HIS A 361 9.07 -13.60 -2.40
CA HIS A 361 7.96 -13.10 -1.59
C HIS A 361 6.60 -13.43 -2.23
N PHE A 362 5.99 -14.55 -1.80
CA PHE A 362 4.64 -14.98 -2.21
C PHE A 362 3.55 -14.72 -1.17
N ALA A 363 3.91 -14.38 0.07
CA ALA A 363 2.95 -14.24 1.17
C ALA A 363 2.03 -13.04 0.94
N VAL A 364 0.78 -13.33 0.60
CA VAL A 364 -0.33 -12.38 0.50
C VAL A 364 -1.65 -13.10 0.73
N GLN A 365 -2.67 -12.38 1.20
CA GLN A 365 -4.06 -12.81 1.05
C GLN A 365 -4.53 -12.59 -0.39
N THR A 366 -5.16 -13.61 -0.98
CA THR A 366 -5.43 -13.69 -2.43
C THR A 366 -6.90 -13.94 -2.80
N HIS A 367 -7.80 -14.14 -1.83
CA HIS A 367 -9.21 -14.42 -2.11
C HIS A 367 -9.98 -13.13 -2.39
N LEU A 368 -10.12 -12.81 -3.68
CA LEU A 368 -10.86 -11.64 -4.18
C LEU A 368 -12.20 -11.41 -3.48
N ASP A 369 -13.01 -12.46 -3.35
CA ASP A 369 -14.37 -12.34 -2.81
C ASP A 369 -14.37 -11.95 -1.32
N THR A 370 -13.39 -12.45 -0.57
CA THR A 370 -13.21 -12.07 0.85
C THR A 370 -12.67 -10.64 1.04
N SER A 371 -12.04 -10.07 0.00
CA SER A 371 -11.44 -8.73 0.07
C SER A 371 -12.48 -7.61 0.14
N PHE A 372 -13.69 -7.83 -0.39
CA PHE A 372 -14.77 -6.84 -0.33
C PHE A 372 -15.35 -6.70 1.09
N GLY A 373 -15.39 -7.79 1.86
CA GLY A 373 -15.90 -7.80 3.24
C GLY A 373 -14.83 -7.55 4.32
N ASN A 374 -13.54 -7.72 4.01
CA ASN A 374 -12.44 -7.65 4.97
C ASN A 374 -11.17 -6.97 4.40
N SER A 375 -11.35 -5.85 3.70
CA SER A 375 -10.26 -5.14 2.99
C SER A 375 -9.11 -4.69 3.90
N LEU A 376 -9.36 -4.40 5.18
CA LEU A 376 -8.31 -4.03 6.13
C LEU A 376 -7.31 -5.16 6.39
N THR A 377 -7.78 -6.42 6.46
CA THR A 377 -6.89 -7.59 6.63
C THR A 377 -5.99 -7.78 5.41
N PHE A 378 -6.48 -7.44 4.21
CA PHE A 378 -5.67 -7.44 3.00
C PHE A 378 -4.60 -6.34 3.04
N THR A 379 -4.92 -5.13 3.51
CA THR A 379 -3.92 -4.07 3.72
C THR A 379 -2.86 -4.50 4.73
N GLU A 380 -3.27 -5.08 5.85
CA GLU A 380 -2.35 -5.56 6.87
C GLU A 380 -1.43 -6.67 6.33
N SER A 381 -1.99 -7.69 5.69
CA SER A 381 -1.18 -8.81 5.17
C SER A 381 -0.32 -8.42 3.97
N ASN A 382 -0.91 -7.73 2.99
CA ASN A 382 -0.26 -7.52 1.68
C ASN A 382 0.61 -6.27 1.67
N VAL A 383 0.19 -5.19 2.33
CA VAL A 383 0.94 -3.92 2.33
C VAL A 383 1.86 -3.87 3.54
N PHE A 384 1.32 -3.97 4.75
CA PHE A 384 2.12 -3.88 5.97
C PHE A 384 3.06 -5.08 6.13
N GLY A 385 2.60 -6.29 5.82
CA GLY A 385 3.44 -7.49 5.77
C GLY A 385 4.62 -7.36 4.81
N THR A 386 4.37 -6.96 3.56
CA THR A 386 5.46 -6.69 2.58
C THR A 386 6.43 -5.64 3.13
N HIS A 387 5.91 -4.56 3.70
CA HIS A 387 6.72 -3.49 4.26
C HIS A 387 7.66 -3.98 5.37
N ASN A 388 7.19 -4.86 6.26
CA ASN A 388 8.02 -5.46 7.30
C ASN A 388 9.15 -6.31 6.72
N VAL A 389 8.89 -7.09 5.67
CA VAL A 389 9.94 -7.86 4.98
C VAL A 389 10.94 -6.93 4.28
N LEU A 390 10.47 -5.84 3.67
CA LEU A 390 11.34 -4.83 3.04
C LEU A 390 12.23 -4.12 4.05
N GLU A 391 11.68 -3.73 5.20
CA GLU A 391 12.43 -3.07 6.25
C GLU A 391 13.47 -4.01 6.88
N ALA A 392 13.10 -5.27 7.12
CA ALA A 392 14.06 -6.29 7.53
C ALA A 392 15.17 -6.48 6.49
N SER A 393 14.81 -6.50 5.20
CA SER A 393 15.75 -6.62 4.07
C SER A 393 16.72 -5.44 4.00
N ARG A 394 16.20 -4.22 4.20
CA ARG A 394 16.98 -2.97 4.24
C ARG A 394 18.00 -2.97 5.37
N ILE A 395 17.56 -3.30 6.59
CA ILE A 395 18.44 -3.37 7.77
C ILE A 395 19.48 -4.47 7.60
N TYR A 396 19.09 -5.61 7.03
CA TYR A 396 19.99 -6.73 6.80
C TYR A 396 21.08 -6.43 5.76
N GLY A 397 20.75 -5.74 4.66
CA GLY A 397 21.72 -5.13 3.74
C GLY A 397 22.57 -6.07 2.89
N LYS A 398 22.36 -7.39 2.96
CA LYS A 398 23.17 -8.40 2.22
C LYS A 398 22.39 -9.17 1.15
N LEU A 399 21.18 -8.75 0.80
CA LEU A 399 20.41 -9.44 -0.24
C LEU A 399 21.02 -9.21 -1.62
N HIS A 400 21.11 -10.28 -2.40
CA HIS A 400 21.48 -10.26 -3.82
C HIS A 400 20.26 -10.04 -4.72
N LYS A 401 19.09 -10.57 -4.31
CA LYS A 401 17.83 -10.43 -5.04
C LYS A 401 16.62 -10.48 -4.13
N PHE A 402 15.64 -9.62 -4.38
CA PHE A 402 14.30 -9.67 -3.80
C PHE A 402 13.27 -9.81 -4.92
N VAL A 403 12.60 -10.95 -5.06
CA VAL A 403 11.55 -11.15 -6.06
C VAL A 403 10.18 -11.10 -5.41
N PHE A 404 9.32 -10.21 -5.88
CA PHE A 404 7.93 -10.10 -5.43
C PHE A 404 6.95 -10.65 -6.45
N ALA A 405 6.13 -11.61 -6.02
CA ALA A 405 5.08 -12.19 -6.83
C ALA A 405 3.81 -11.32 -6.78
N SER A 406 3.69 -10.35 -7.69
CA SER A 406 2.47 -9.57 -7.94
C SER A 406 1.53 -10.24 -8.95
N THR A 407 0.54 -9.52 -9.47
CA THR A 407 -0.54 -10.05 -10.33
C THR A 407 -0.83 -9.11 -11.49
N ASP A 408 -1.40 -9.61 -12.59
CA ASP A 408 -1.87 -8.79 -13.71
C ASP A 408 -3.15 -7.98 -13.42
N GLU A 409 -3.83 -8.23 -12.29
CA GLU A 409 -5.00 -7.46 -11.86
C GLU A 409 -4.66 -6.02 -11.50
N VAL A 410 -3.38 -5.73 -11.24
CA VAL A 410 -2.93 -4.36 -10.97
C VAL A 410 -3.16 -3.41 -12.15
N TYR A 411 -3.40 -3.93 -13.36
CA TYR A 411 -3.64 -3.15 -14.58
C TYR A 411 -5.10 -2.76 -14.83
N GLU A 412 -6.08 -3.22 -14.03
CA GLU A 412 -7.54 -3.33 -14.27
C GLU A 412 -8.33 -2.09 -14.79
N LYS A 413 -7.94 -1.49 -15.92
CA LYS A 413 -8.83 -0.65 -16.77
C LYS A 413 -8.27 -0.38 -18.16
N SER A 414 -7.06 -0.84 -18.48
CA SER A 414 -6.54 -0.76 -19.85
C SER A 414 -7.46 -1.57 -20.78
N GLN A 415 -8.22 -0.85 -21.62
CA GLN A 415 -9.16 -1.42 -22.58
C GLN A 415 -8.45 -2.38 -23.55
N VAL A 416 -9.24 -3.31 -24.12
CA VAL A 416 -8.96 -4.25 -25.23
C VAL A 416 -7.53 -4.21 -25.78
N GLY A 417 -6.76 -5.29 -25.61
CA GLY A 417 -5.42 -5.41 -26.17
C GLY A 417 -4.47 -6.23 -25.29
N SER A 418 -3.23 -5.76 -25.16
CA SER A 418 -2.20 -6.38 -24.31
C SER A 418 -1.59 -5.36 -23.37
N CYS A 419 -1.32 -5.75 -22.11
CA CYS A 419 -0.61 -4.91 -21.14
C CYS A 419 0.89 -5.27 -21.12
N HIS A 420 1.75 -4.26 -21.13
CA HIS A 420 3.20 -4.42 -20.97
C HIS A 420 3.64 -3.87 -19.60
N GLU A 421 4.89 -4.07 -19.19
CA GLU A 421 5.37 -3.75 -17.85
C GLU A 421 5.31 -2.25 -17.51
N ARG A 422 5.33 -1.39 -18.54
CA ARG A 422 5.14 0.06 -18.44
C ARG A 422 3.67 0.51 -18.42
N SER A 423 2.71 -0.40 -18.57
CA SER A 423 1.29 -0.04 -18.52
C SER A 423 0.92 0.49 -17.13
N VAL A 424 0.01 1.46 -17.10
CA VAL A 424 -0.42 2.14 -15.86
C VAL A 424 -1.12 1.14 -14.93
N LEU A 425 -0.83 1.24 -13.64
CA LEU A 425 -1.55 0.48 -12.62
C LEU A 425 -2.90 1.13 -12.36
N ASN A 426 -3.98 0.38 -12.58
CA ASN A 426 -5.35 0.83 -12.35
C ASN A 426 -6.19 -0.27 -11.69
N PRO A 427 -5.82 -0.71 -10.47
CA PRO A 427 -6.52 -1.80 -9.79
C PRO A 427 -7.95 -1.41 -9.46
N THR A 428 -8.92 -2.30 -9.69
CA THR A 428 -10.34 -1.99 -9.42
C THR A 428 -10.95 -2.76 -8.26
N ASN A 429 -10.16 -3.63 -7.63
CA ASN A 429 -10.58 -4.39 -6.47
C ASN A 429 -9.58 -4.24 -5.29
N PRO A 430 -10.02 -4.41 -4.02
CA PRO A 430 -9.16 -4.19 -2.85
C PRO A 430 -7.90 -5.06 -2.83
N TYR A 431 -7.98 -6.31 -3.28
CA TYR A 431 -6.82 -7.19 -3.40
C TYR A 431 -5.78 -6.62 -4.38
N ALA A 432 -6.18 -6.31 -5.63
CA ALA A 432 -5.30 -5.74 -6.63
C ALA A 432 -4.71 -4.39 -6.17
N ALA A 433 -5.50 -3.56 -5.48
CA ALA A 433 -5.04 -2.30 -4.91
C ALA A 433 -3.92 -2.51 -3.88
N THR A 434 -4.06 -3.52 -3.00
CA THR A 434 -3.03 -3.83 -2.00
C THR A 434 -1.76 -4.40 -2.63
N LYS A 435 -1.87 -5.17 -3.73
CA LYS A 435 -0.70 -5.64 -4.50
C LYS A 435 0.01 -4.50 -5.21
N ALA A 436 -0.71 -3.57 -5.81
CA ALA A 436 -0.15 -2.36 -6.40
C ALA A 436 0.54 -1.48 -5.35
N ALA A 437 -0.06 -1.32 -4.16
CA ALA A 437 0.55 -0.60 -3.04
C ALA A 437 1.88 -1.25 -2.60
N ALA A 438 1.92 -2.57 -2.50
CA ALA A 438 3.15 -3.32 -2.21
C ALA A 438 4.22 -3.11 -3.30
N GLU A 439 3.86 -3.09 -4.58
CA GLU A 439 4.80 -2.76 -5.68
C GLU A 439 5.42 -1.37 -5.50
N PHE A 440 4.61 -0.36 -5.14
CA PHE A 440 5.12 1.00 -4.91
C PHE A 440 6.11 1.06 -3.75
N LEU A 441 5.85 0.32 -2.65
CA LEU A 441 6.79 0.21 -1.53
C LEU A 441 8.10 -0.44 -1.97
N ILE A 442 8.04 -1.56 -2.69
CA ILE A 442 9.24 -2.28 -3.18
C ILE A 442 10.09 -1.36 -4.06
N LYS A 443 9.46 -0.64 -5.00
CA LYS A 443 10.12 0.33 -5.88
C LYS A 443 10.81 1.42 -5.06
N SER A 444 10.07 2.04 -4.13
CA SER A 444 10.63 3.05 -3.22
C SER A 444 11.85 2.52 -2.47
N TYR A 445 11.79 1.29 -1.94
CA TYR A 445 12.92 0.69 -1.25
C TYR A 445 14.13 0.43 -2.16
N GLY A 446 13.92 0.06 -3.42
CA GLY A 446 15.01 -0.06 -4.39
C GLY A 446 15.61 1.27 -4.82
N GLU A 447 14.82 2.34 -4.85
CA GLU A 447 15.31 3.67 -5.18
C GLU A 447 16.07 4.31 -4.01
N SER A 448 15.42 4.37 -2.84
CA SER A 448 15.93 5.03 -1.63
C SER A 448 17.05 4.22 -0.98
N PHE A 449 16.96 2.89 -0.96
CA PHE A 449 17.89 2.03 -0.21
C PHE A 449 18.66 1.03 -1.06
N LYS A 450 18.60 1.14 -2.39
CA LYS A 450 19.32 0.29 -3.35
C LYS A 450 19.03 -1.21 -3.19
N LEU A 451 17.85 -1.56 -2.64
CA LEU A 451 17.39 -2.95 -2.57
C LEU A 451 17.32 -3.58 -3.98
N PRO A 452 18.00 -4.71 -4.25
CA PRO A 452 18.02 -5.30 -5.58
C PRO A 452 16.75 -6.13 -5.82
N TYR A 453 15.65 -5.46 -6.16
CA TYR A 453 14.35 -6.11 -6.35
C TYR A 453 14.05 -6.47 -7.82
N CYS A 454 13.14 -7.42 -8.02
CA CYS A 454 12.38 -7.60 -9.25
C CYS A 454 10.90 -7.77 -8.88
N ILE A 455 9.99 -7.20 -9.65
CA ILE A 455 8.54 -7.41 -9.48
C ILE A 455 8.07 -8.31 -10.61
N THR A 456 7.31 -9.35 -10.30
CA THR A 456 6.67 -10.20 -11.31
C THR A 456 5.17 -9.97 -11.32
N ARG A 457 4.55 -9.70 -12.46
CA ARG A 457 3.09 -9.56 -12.57
C ARG A 457 2.53 -10.78 -13.30
N ILE A 458 1.91 -11.65 -12.52
CA ILE A 458 1.56 -13.00 -12.97
C ILE A 458 0.07 -13.04 -13.37
N SER A 459 -0.22 -13.64 -14.53
CA SER A 459 -1.58 -13.97 -14.97
C SER A 459 -2.19 -15.13 -14.16
N ASN A 460 -3.41 -15.57 -14.50
CA ASN A 460 -4.11 -16.60 -13.73
C ASN A 460 -3.37 -17.95 -13.80
N VAL A 461 -2.71 -18.31 -12.70
CA VAL A 461 -1.99 -19.57 -12.57
C VAL A 461 -2.96 -20.72 -12.29
N TYR A 462 -2.73 -21.89 -12.88
CA TYR A 462 -3.47 -23.12 -12.59
C TYR A 462 -2.55 -24.35 -12.54
N GLY A 463 -2.95 -25.37 -11.78
CA GLY A 463 -2.18 -26.60 -11.64
C GLY A 463 -2.35 -27.35 -10.30
N PRO A 464 -1.45 -28.30 -10.02
CA PRO A 464 -1.37 -29.05 -8.76
C PRO A 464 -1.34 -28.17 -7.50
N TYR A 465 -1.93 -28.64 -6.41
CA TYR A 465 -1.99 -27.93 -5.11
C TYR A 465 -2.84 -26.64 -5.09
N GLN A 466 -3.48 -26.26 -6.19
CA GLN A 466 -4.41 -25.14 -6.19
C GLN A 466 -5.61 -25.42 -5.28
N TYR A 467 -6.11 -24.40 -4.58
CA TYR A 467 -7.22 -24.59 -3.68
C TYR A 467 -8.54 -24.82 -4.46
N ILE A 468 -9.41 -25.70 -3.97
CA ILE A 468 -10.60 -26.20 -4.69
C ILE A 468 -11.70 -25.16 -4.95
N GLU A 469 -11.54 -23.94 -4.44
CA GLU A 469 -12.42 -22.78 -4.68
C GLU A 469 -12.11 -22.04 -5.99
N LYS A 470 -10.98 -22.34 -6.63
CA LYS A 470 -10.60 -21.72 -7.90
C LYS A 470 -11.27 -22.46 -9.06
N VAL A 471 -11.62 -21.72 -10.12
CA VAL A 471 -12.48 -22.18 -11.24
C VAL A 471 -12.11 -23.57 -11.76
N ILE A 472 -10.86 -23.80 -12.16
CA ILE A 472 -10.43 -25.08 -12.74
C ILE A 472 -10.56 -26.22 -11.71
N PRO A 473 -9.95 -26.14 -10.50
CA PRO A 473 -10.14 -27.13 -9.45
C PRO A 473 -11.61 -27.40 -9.07
N THR A 474 -12.44 -26.35 -8.94
CA THR A 474 -13.88 -26.49 -8.62
C THR A 474 -14.59 -27.30 -9.69
N PHE A 475 -14.32 -27.03 -10.96
CA PHE A 475 -14.97 -27.73 -12.07
C PHE A 475 -14.50 -29.17 -12.20
N VAL A 476 -13.19 -29.41 -12.06
CA VAL A 476 -12.62 -30.77 -12.07
C VAL A 476 -13.23 -31.62 -10.96
N THR A 477 -13.28 -31.09 -9.73
CA THR A 477 -13.84 -31.82 -8.58
C THR A 477 -15.35 -32.03 -8.70
N ALA A 478 -16.11 -31.05 -9.19
CA ALA A 478 -17.54 -31.21 -9.47
C ALA A 478 -17.79 -32.34 -10.49
N ILE A 479 -17.05 -32.38 -11.60
CA ILE A 479 -17.18 -33.44 -12.61
C ILE A 479 -16.82 -34.82 -12.02
N LEU A 480 -15.78 -34.90 -11.19
CA LEU A 480 -15.38 -36.15 -10.52
C LEU A 480 -16.48 -36.67 -9.57
N HIS A 481 -17.23 -35.78 -8.94
CA HIS A 481 -18.36 -36.13 -8.08
C HIS A 481 -19.69 -36.35 -8.84
N GLY A 482 -19.71 -36.13 -10.15
CA GLY A 482 -20.94 -36.20 -10.95
C GLY A 482 -21.89 -35.00 -10.71
N GLU A 483 -21.35 -33.88 -10.26
CA GLU A 483 -22.08 -32.67 -9.94
C GLU A 483 -22.00 -31.65 -11.08
N ARG A 484 -22.90 -30.65 -11.08
CA ARG A 484 -22.93 -29.59 -12.09
C ARG A 484 -21.93 -28.49 -11.74
N MET A 485 -21.22 -27.96 -12.73
CA MET A 485 -20.31 -26.83 -12.61
C MET A 485 -21.10 -25.53 -12.38
N ALA A 486 -20.89 -24.87 -11.24
CA ALA A 486 -21.53 -23.58 -10.94
C ALA A 486 -20.81 -22.42 -11.65
N ILE A 487 -21.51 -21.70 -12.53
CA ILE A 487 -20.98 -20.56 -13.28
C ILE A 487 -21.62 -19.28 -12.77
N HIS A 488 -20.80 -18.34 -12.28
CA HIS A 488 -21.26 -17.02 -11.87
C HIS A 488 -21.60 -16.14 -13.07
N GLY A 489 -22.79 -15.53 -13.05
CA GLY A 489 -23.24 -14.62 -14.11
C GLY A 489 -23.41 -15.35 -15.44
N ASP A 490 -23.04 -14.71 -16.54
CA ASP A 490 -23.14 -15.29 -17.89
C ASP A 490 -21.93 -16.14 -18.30
N GLY A 491 -20.89 -16.22 -17.46
CA GLY A 491 -19.69 -17.02 -17.72
C GLY A 491 -18.75 -16.47 -18.80
N LYS A 492 -19.00 -15.25 -19.31
CA LYS A 492 -18.20 -14.61 -20.38
C LYS A 492 -16.95 -13.88 -19.87
N GLN A 493 -16.74 -13.84 -18.56
CA GLN A 493 -15.54 -13.31 -17.96
C GLN A 493 -14.31 -14.08 -18.46
N ALA A 494 -13.44 -13.40 -19.21
CA ALA A 494 -12.22 -13.96 -19.78
C ALA A 494 -11.01 -13.69 -18.90
N ARG A 495 -10.07 -14.63 -18.84
CA ARG A 495 -8.79 -14.50 -18.12
C ARG A 495 -7.67 -15.15 -18.92
N ASN A 496 -6.45 -14.66 -18.70
CA ASN A 496 -5.23 -15.24 -19.23
C ASN A 496 -4.74 -16.36 -18.31
N TYR A 497 -4.52 -17.56 -18.85
CA TYR A 497 -4.10 -18.71 -18.06
C TYR A 497 -2.65 -19.12 -18.33
N ILE A 498 -1.93 -19.46 -17.26
CA ILE A 498 -0.57 -20.01 -17.33
C ILE A 498 -0.42 -21.21 -16.38
N TYR A 499 0.27 -22.25 -16.83
CA TYR A 499 0.51 -23.43 -16.01
C TYR A 499 1.55 -23.15 -14.92
N VAL A 500 1.37 -23.75 -13.75
CA VAL A 500 2.21 -23.46 -12.58
C VAL A 500 3.70 -23.78 -12.81
N ASP A 501 4.04 -24.83 -13.55
CA ASP A 501 5.43 -25.18 -13.84
C ASP A 501 6.15 -24.09 -14.65
N ASP A 502 5.45 -23.47 -15.62
CA ASP A 502 6.00 -22.37 -16.41
C ASP A 502 6.15 -21.10 -15.57
N THR A 503 5.23 -20.89 -14.62
CA THR A 503 5.29 -19.78 -13.66
C THR A 503 6.50 -19.91 -12.75
N VAL A 504 6.76 -21.09 -12.17
CA VAL A 504 7.90 -21.28 -11.26
C VAL A 504 9.24 -21.19 -11.99
N LYS A 505 9.33 -21.67 -13.24
CA LYS A 505 10.51 -21.50 -14.10
C LYS A 505 10.74 -20.04 -14.49
N ALA A 506 9.68 -19.27 -14.74
CA ALA A 506 9.79 -17.83 -14.95
C ALA A 506 10.38 -17.13 -13.71
N ILE A 507 9.85 -17.44 -12.53
CA ILE A 507 10.32 -16.85 -11.26
C ILE A 507 11.77 -17.25 -10.98
N GLU A 508 12.13 -18.52 -11.20
CA GLU A 508 13.52 -18.99 -11.10
C GLU A 508 14.44 -18.16 -12.00
N LEU A 509 14.10 -18.03 -13.28
CA LEU A 509 14.91 -17.27 -14.24
C LEU A 509 15.05 -15.80 -13.82
N ILE A 510 13.99 -15.17 -13.31
CA ILE A 510 14.02 -13.79 -12.81
C ILE A 510 14.85 -13.66 -11.53
N LEU A 511 14.76 -14.65 -10.63
CA LEU A 511 15.53 -14.66 -9.39
C LEU A 511 17.04 -14.76 -9.69
N LEU A 512 17.41 -15.58 -10.68
CA LEU A 512 18.81 -15.85 -11.05
C LEU A 512 19.40 -14.79 -12.00
N LYS A 513 18.64 -14.38 -13.02
CA LYS A 513 19.14 -13.56 -14.14
C LYS A 513 18.41 -12.23 -14.33
N GLY A 514 17.30 -12.02 -13.63
CA GLY A 514 16.53 -10.78 -13.73
C GLY A 514 17.37 -9.57 -13.33
N LYS A 515 17.31 -8.51 -14.12
CA LYS A 515 18.00 -7.26 -13.82
C LYS A 515 17.32 -6.59 -12.62
N PRO A 516 18.05 -6.16 -11.57
CA PRO A 516 17.46 -5.41 -10.48
C PRO A 516 16.66 -4.19 -10.98
N LYS A 517 15.64 -3.82 -10.21
CA LYS A 517 14.72 -2.71 -10.46
C LYS A 517 13.80 -2.88 -11.68
N MET A 518 13.75 -4.09 -12.26
CA MET A 518 12.86 -4.39 -13.36
C MET A 518 11.55 -5.03 -12.90
N ILE A 519 10.55 -4.85 -13.76
CA ILE A 519 9.27 -5.54 -13.69
C ILE A 519 9.29 -6.58 -14.81
N TYR A 520 8.68 -7.74 -14.57
CA TYR A 520 8.53 -8.81 -15.54
C TYR A 520 7.08 -9.30 -15.53
N ASN A 521 6.40 -9.19 -16.65
CA ASN A 521 5.11 -9.86 -16.81
C ASN A 521 5.32 -11.36 -17.04
N ILE A 522 4.49 -12.18 -16.41
CA ILE A 522 4.49 -13.64 -16.54
C ILE A 522 3.08 -14.06 -16.96
N GLY A 523 2.90 -14.42 -18.22
CA GLY A 523 1.60 -14.83 -18.77
C GLY A 523 1.74 -15.50 -20.12
N THR A 524 0.61 -15.84 -20.75
CA THR A 524 0.57 -16.48 -22.07
C THR A 524 -0.30 -15.68 -23.04
N LYS A 525 -0.62 -16.23 -24.20
CA LYS A 525 -1.70 -15.70 -25.07
C LYS A 525 -3.02 -16.47 -24.89
N ASN A 526 -3.08 -17.40 -23.94
CA ASN A 526 -4.23 -18.27 -23.71
C ASN A 526 -5.28 -17.55 -22.88
N VAL A 527 -6.11 -16.75 -23.55
CA VAL A 527 -7.26 -16.07 -22.95
C VAL A 527 -8.49 -16.95 -23.11
N HIS A 528 -9.11 -17.35 -22.01
CA HIS A 528 -10.31 -18.19 -22.00
C HIS A 528 -11.39 -17.62 -21.07
N THR A 529 -12.63 -17.70 -21.51
CA THR A 529 -13.82 -17.45 -20.70
C THR A 529 -14.08 -18.60 -19.73
N VAL A 530 -14.81 -18.34 -18.65
CA VAL A 530 -15.20 -19.40 -17.71
C VAL A 530 -16.04 -20.48 -18.40
N LEU A 531 -16.87 -20.13 -19.38
CA LEU A 531 -17.60 -21.08 -20.20
C LEU A 531 -16.69 -21.96 -21.07
N GLU A 532 -15.68 -21.38 -21.71
CA GLU A 532 -14.70 -22.15 -22.50
C GLU A 532 -13.91 -23.10 -21.62
N ILE A 533 -13.53 -22.69 -20.41
CA ILE A 533 -12.88 -23.58 -19.44
C ILE A 533 -13.79 -24.76 -19.08
N ALA A 534 -15.07 -24.51 -18.77
CA ALA A 534 -16.03 -25.56 -18.47
C ALA A 534 -16.19 -26.56 -19.63
N ASP A 535 -16.29 -26.06 -20.86
CA ASP A 535 -16.40 -26.89 -22.07
C ASP A 535 -15.14 -27.73 -22.33
N ILE A 536 -13.95 -27.15 -22.17
CA ILE A 536 -12.67 -27.86 -22.33
C ILE A 536 -12.56 -29.01 -21.30
N LEU A 537 -12.87 -28.72 -20.03
CA LEU A 537 -12.82 -29.73 -18.97
C LEU A 537 -13.84 -30.86 -19.22
N LEU A 538 -15.07 -30.51 -19.61
CA LEU A 538 -16.12 -31.49 -19.91
C LEU A 538 -15.73 -32.40 -21.07
N LYS A 539 -15.19 -31.84 -22.16
CA LYS A 539 -14.71 -32.62 -23.32
C LYS A 539 -13.60 -33.60 -22.96
N ILE A 540 -12.73 -33.26 -22.01
CA ILE A 540 -11.64 -34.14 -21.58
C ILE A 540 -12.15 -35.24 -20.64
N MET A 541 -13.07 -34.92 -19.72
CA MET A 541 -13.47 -35.81 -18.62
C MET A 541 -14.75 -36.62 -18.90
N LYS A 542 -15.69 -36.06 -19.68
CA LYS A 542 -17.02 -36.62 -19.99
C LYS A 542 -17.44 -36.21 -21.42
N PRO A 543 -16.77 -36.70 -22.47
CA PRO A 543 -16.98 -36.26 -23.86
C PRO A 543 -18.41 -36.46 -24.38
N ASP A 544 -19.17 -37.40 -23.81
CA ASP A 544 -20.55 -37.70 -24.22
C ASP A 544 -21.61 -36.79 -23.57
N MET A 545 -21.22 -35.96 -22.59
CA MET A 545 -22.14 -35.09 -21.85
C MET A 545 -22.24 -33.72 -22.53
N LYS A 546 -23.47 -33.21 -22.68
CA LYS A 546 -23.69 -31.86 -23.20
C LYS A 546 -23.42 -30.82 -22.11
N ILE A 547 -22.80 -29.70 -22.50
CA ILE A 547 -22.49 -28.60 -21.58
C ILE A 547 -23.73 -28.05 -20.87
N SER A 548 -24.89 -28.00 -21.55
CA SER A 548 -26.18 -27.59 -20.98
C SER A 548 -26.61 -28.43 -19.77
N ASP A 549 -26.19 -29.69 -19.74
CA ASP A 549 -26.55 -30.66 -18.72
C ASP A 549 -25.50 -30.67 -17.59
N ALA A 550 -24.35 -30.04 -17.82
CA ALA A 550 -23.20 -30.04 -16.92
C ALA A 550 -22.99 -28.71 -16.17
N ILE A 551 -23.67 -27.61 -16.56
CA ILE A 551 -23.49 -26.29 -15.94
C ILE A 551 -24.74 -25.78 -15.23
N THR A 552 -24.58 -24.97 -14.20
CA THR A 552 -25.68 -24.24 -13.56
C THR A 552 -25.26 -22.78 -13.37
N HIS A 553 -26.09 -21.85 -13.81
CA HIS A 553 -25.83 -20.43 -13.58
C HIS A 553 -26.24 -20.02 -12.17
N VAL A 554 -25.34 -19.37 -11.45
CA VAL A 554 -25.58 -18.77 -10.14
C VAL A 554 -25.41 -17.26 -10.23
N ASN A 555 -25.98 -16.53 -9.27
CA ASN A 555 -25.91 -15.07 -9.25
C ASN A 555 -24.46 -14.59 -9.41
N GLY A 556 -24.29 -13.64 -10.32
CA GLY A 556 -23.00 -13.03 -10.60
C GLY A 556 -22.54 -12.17 -9.43
N ARG A 557 -21.24 -11.90 -9.37
CA ARG A 557 -20.72 -10.86 -8.46
C ARG A 557 -21.22 -9.50 -8.93
N ASN A 558 -21.48 -8.58 -8.01
CA ASN A 558 -21.89 -7.20 -8.32
C ASN A 558 -20.81 -6.39 -9.09
N PHE A 559 -19.64 -6.98 -9.34
CA PHE A 559 -18.51 -6.36 -10.00
C PHE A 559 -18.20 -7.03 -11.35
N ARG A 560 -18.25 -6.26 -12.44
CA ARG A 560 -18.02 -6.72 -13.83
C ARG A 560 -16.52 -6.69 -14.15
N ASP A 561 -15.77 -7.68 -13.69
CA ASP A 561 -14.38 -7.91 -14.10
C ASP A 561 -14.35 -8.78 -15.38
N CYS A 562 -14.53 -8.14 -16.55
CA CYS A 562 -14.33 -8.76 -17.87
C CYS A 562 -13.00 -8.31 -18.46
N ARG A 563 -11.96 -9.15 -18.36
CA ARG A 563 -10.62 -8.89 -18.90
C ARG A 563 -10.42 -9.63 -20.22
N TYR A 564 -10.49 -8.90 -21.34
CA TYR A 564 -10.14 -9.42 -22.67
C TYR A 564 -8.70 -9.07 -23.08
N TYR A 565 -7.77 -9.00 -22.11
CA TYR A 565 -6.37 -8.68 -22.37
C TYR A 565 -5.43 -9.77 -21.86
N PHE A 566 -4.27 -9.85 -22.48
CA PHE A 566 -3.13 -10.63 -22.01
C PHE A 566 -1.97 -9.71 -21.62
N VAL A 567 -1.00 -10.21 -20.87
CA VAL A 567 0.24 -9.49 -20.61
C VAL A 567 1.31 -9.88 -21.63
N THR A 568 2.05 -8.91 -22.18
CA THR A 568 3.22 -9.21 -23.01
C THR A 568 4.39 -9.64 -22.12
N THR A 569 5.18 -10.61 -22.56
CA THR A 569 6.30 -11.18 -21.80
C THR A 569 7.66 -10.71 -22.32
N GLU A 570 7.73 -9.60 -23.04
CA GLU A 570 8.93 -9.17 -23.78
C GLU A 570 10.19 -9.09 -22.89
N ALA A 571 10.06 -8.52 -21.69
CA ALA A 571 11.19 -8.42 -20.76
C ALA A 571 11.68 -9.81 -20.30
N LEU A 572 10.77 -10.76 -20.15
CA LEU A 572 11.03 -12.13 -19.73
C LEU A 572 11.59 -12.97 -20.90
N ASP A 573 11.10 -12.76 -22.11
CA ASP A 573 11.59 -13.39 -23.34
C ASP A 573 13.07 -13.01 -23.59
N LEU A 574 13.46 -11.76 -23.27
CA LEU A 574 14.86 -11.31 -23.32
C LEU A 574 15.78 -12.04 -22.35
N LEU A 575 15.25 -12.67 -21.29
CA LEU A 575 16.01 -13.55 -20.40
C LEU A 575 16.13 -14.99 -20.94
N GLY A 576 15.47 -15.30 -22.06
CA GLY A 576 15.44 -16.61 -22.68
C GLY A 576 14.28 -17.51 -22.21
N TRP A 577 13.28 -16.95 -21.53
CA TRP A 577 12.08 -17.70 -21.15
C TRP A 577 11.18 -17.95 -22.35
N LYS A 578 10.49 -19.09 -22.34
CA LYS A 578 9.38 -19.41 -23.25
C LYS A 578 8.38 -20.31 -22.51
N GLU A 579 7.10 -20.15 -22.80
CA GLU A 579 6.04 -21.09 -22.38
C GLU A 579 6.40 -22.50 -22.86
N GLN A 580 6.43 -23.49 -21.95
CA GLN A 580 6.77 -24.88 -22.28
C GLN A 580 5.55 -25.79 -22.27
N VAL A 581 4.53 -25.48 -21.48
CA VAL A 581 3.35 -26.32 -21.29
C VAL A 581 2.14 -25.66 -21.96
N PRO A 582 1.72 -26.13 -23.15
CA PRO A 582 0.52 -25.64 -23.80
C PRO A 582 -0.71 -25.81 -22.91
N PHE A 583 -1.67 -24.89 -23.01
CA PHE A 583 -2.87 -24.86 -22.16
C PHE A 583 -3.58 -26.22 -22.03
N ASN A 584 -3.88 -26.89 -23.15
CA ASN A 584 -4.56 -28.19 -23.14
C ASN A 584 -3.75 -29.29 -22.44
N GLU A 585 -2.41 -29.26 -22.52
CA GLU A 585 -1.56 -30.22 -21.83
C GLU A 585 -1.55 -29.94 -20.32
N GLY A 586 -1.40 -28.67 -19.92
CA GLY A 586 -1.46 -28.27 -18.52
C GLY A 586 -2.79 -28.63 -17.87
N VAL A 587 -3.91 -28.47 -18.60
CA VAL A 587 -5.25 -28.88 -18.12
C VAL A 587 -5.30 -30.39 -17.88
N ARG A 588 -4.77 -31.21 -18.80
CA ARG A 588 -4.71 -32.68 -18.61
C ARG A 588 -3.88 -33.07 -17.39
N LYS A 589 -2.70 -32.47 -17.21
CA LYS A 589 -1.85 -32.67 -16.03
C LYS A 589 -2.57 -32.28 -14.74
N THR A 590 -3.33 -31.19 -14.78
CA THR A 590 -4.14 -30.73 -13.64
C THR A 590 -5.23 -31.74 -13.31
N ILE A 591 -6.01 -32.19 -14.29
CA ILE A 591 -7.06 -33.22 -14.10
C ILE A 591 -6.46 -34.50 -13.52
N GLU A 592 -5.36 -34.98 -14.09
CA GLU A 592 -4.65 -36.17 -13.62
C GLU A 592 -4.23 -36.02 -12.16
N TRP A 593 -3.68 -34.86 -11.78
CA TRP A 593 -3.28 -34.61 -10.41
C TRP A 593 -4.46 -34.68 -9.44
N TYR A 594 -5.58 -33.98 -9.71
CA TYR A 594 -6.77 -34.04 -8.83
C TYR A 594 -7.39 -35.44 -8.77
N THR A 595 -7.36 -36.18 -9.88
CA THR A 595 -7.86 -37.56 -9.95
C THR A 595 -7.03 -38.49 -9.07
N ASN A 596 -5.70 -38.33 -9.08
CA ASN A 596 -4.78 -39.18 -8.31
C ASN A 596 -4.62 -38.75 -6.84
N HIS A 597 -5.06 -37.55 -6.46
CA HIS A 597 -4.89 -36.99 -5.12
C HIS A 597 -6.23 -36.72 -4.42
N GLN A 598 -7.24 -37.59 -4.59
CA GLN A 598 -8.55 -37.41 -3.94
C GLN A 598 -8.45 -37.20 -2.43
N ASN A 599 -7.60 -37.96 -1.75
CA ASN A 599 -7.40 -37.85 -0.29
C ASN A 599 -6.89 -36.46 0.13
N TYR A 600 -6.16 -35.75 -0.73
CA TYR A 600 -5.66 -34.41 -0.46
C TYR A 600 -6.80 -33.40 -0.32
N TRP A 601 -7.75 -33.40 -1.26
CA TRP A 601 -8.79 -32.37 -1.33
C TRP A 601 -10.13 -32.79 -0.71
N THR A 602 -10.41 -34.08 -0.57
CA THR A 602 -11.60 -34.59 0.16
C THR A 602 -11.48 -34.42 1.67
N SER A 603 -10.26 -34.42 2.21
CA SER A 603 -10.00 -34.22 3.65
C SER A 603 -10.01 -32.75 4.08
N THR A 604 -9.92 -31.81 3.15
CA THR A 604 -9.96 -30.35 3.38
C THR A 604 -11.36 -29.74 3.35
N ASN A 605 -12.40 -30.55 3.66
CA ASN A 605 -13.86 -30.31 3.63
C ASN A 605 -14.60 -30.65 2.32
N LYS A 606 -15.82 -31.17 2.53
CA LYS A 606 -16.87 -31.49 1.55
C LYS A 606 -16.90 -30.45 0.44
N CYS A 607 -16.95 -30.94 -0.81
CA CYS A 607 -17.28 -30.20 -2.04
C CYS A 607 -18.09 -28.94 -1.71
N LEU A 608 -17.60 -27.75 -2.06
CA LEU A 608 -18.35 -26.49 -2.01
C LEU A 608 -19.44 -26.46 -3.09
N CYS A 609 -20.16 -27.55 -3.19
CA CYS A 609 -21.03 -27.86 -4.28
C CYS A 609 -22.47 -27.76 -3.77
N PHE A 610 -23.19 -26.86 -4.42
CA PHE A 610 -24.62 -26.62 -4.35
C PHE A 610 -25.19 -26.06 -3.02
N ASP A 611 -24.97 -26.67 -1.87
CA ASP A 611 -25.84 -26.41 -0.70
C ASP A 611 -25.58 -25.08 0.03
N ARG A 612 -24.36 -24.51 0.01
CA ARG A 612 -24.09 -23.21 0.65
C ARG A 612 -24.62 -22.01 -0.15
N TYR A 613 -24.56 -22.07 -1.47
CA TYR A 613 -24.95 -20.93 -2.32
C TYR A 613 -26.47 -20.73 -2.40
N VAL A 614 -27.26 -21.76 -2.09
CA VAL A 614 -28.74 -21.68 -2.11
C VAL A 614 -29.31 -21.18 -0.77
N GLN A 615 -28.59 -21.32 0.35
CA GLN A 615 -29.11 -20.94 1.67
C GLN A 615 -28.70 -19.54 2.15
N GLU A 616 -27.54 -19.01 1.75
CA GLU A 616 -27.05 -17.73 2.29
C GLU A 616 -27.48 -16.54 1.43
N GLY A 617 -28.77 -16.23 1.52
CA GLY A 617 -29.31 -14.91 1.17
C GLY A 617 -29.11 -13.86 2.27
N THR A 618 -28.32 -14.14 3.31
CA THR A 618 -28.09 -13.26 4.46
C THR A 618 -26.64 -13.28 4.90
N PHE A 619 -25.92 -12.19 4.64
CA PHE A 619 -24.65 -11.87 5.30
C PHE A 619 -24.92 -11.70 6.79
N ASN A 620 -24.58 -12.69 7.62
CA ASN A 620 -24.30 -12.55 9.06
C ASN A 620 -23.98 -13.92 9.67
N GLU A 621 -22.77 -14.47 9.48
CA GLU A 621 -22.30 -15.60 10.30
C GLU A 621 -20.78 -15.84 10.17
N HIS A 622 -19.97 -14.89 10.65
CA HIS A 622 -18.52 -15.10 10.82
C HIS A 622 -18.07 -15.18 12.30
N ASP A 623 -18.98 -14.95 13.27
CA ASP A 623 -18.65 -14.97 14.70
C ASP A 623 -18.83 -16.35 15.38
N GLU A 624 -19.65 -17.26 14.84
CA GLU A 624 -19.86 -18.57 15.47
C GLU A 624 -18.78 -19.61 15.14
N ILE A 625 -18.18 -19.55 13.95
CA ILE A 625 -17.12 -20.48 13.54
C ILE A 625 -15.86 -20.28 14.40
N ARG A 626 -15.58 -19.04 14.83
CA ARG A 626 -14.43 -18.72 15.70
C ARG A 626 -14.57 -19.35 17.09
N LYS A 627 -15.78 -19.34 17.66
CA LYS A 627 -16.08 -19.99 18.96
C LYS A 627 -15.96 -21.52 18.90
N ASN A 628 -16.34 -22.15 17.80
CA ASN A 628 -16.30 -23.61 17.67
C ASN A 628 -14.89 -24.16 17.41
N VAL A 629 -14.01 -23.40 16.75
CA VAL A 629 -12.61 -23.80 16.57
C VAL A 629 -11.82 -23.66 17.88
N GLU A 630 -12.05 -22.59 18.66
CA GLU A 630 -11.43 -22.43 19.99
C GLU A 630 -11.88 -23.50 21.00
N ALA A 631 -13.15 -23.93 20.93
CA ALA A 631 -13.68 -25.00 21.78
C ALA A 631 -13.16 -26.41 21.42
N THR A 632 -12.79 -26.64 20.16
CA THR A 632 -12.34 -27.96 19.69
C THR A 632 -10.85 -28.19 19.93
N VAL A 633 -10.03 -27.13 19.90
CA VAL A 633 -8.59 -27.21 20.24
C VAL A 633 -8.35 -27.41 21.74
N CYS A 634 -9.30 -27.01 22.60
CA CYS A 634 -9.20 -27.24 24.05
C CYS A 634 -9.66 -28.64 24.54
N LYS A 635 -10.09 -29.57 23.66
CA LYS A 635 -10.63 -30.88 24.07
C LYS A 635 -9.80 -32.11 23.70
N SER A 636 -8.66 -31.99 23.02
CA SER A 636 -7.87 -33.15 22.55
C SER A 636 -6.47 -33.35 23.16
N THR A 637 -6.15 -32.73 24.30
CA THR A 637 -4.86 -32.97 25.00
C THR A 637 -5.01 -33.20 26.51
N LEU A 638 -5.86 -34.15 26.90
CA LEU A 638 -5.89 -34.68 28.27
C LEU A 638 -5.98 -36.21 28.29
N GLU A 639 -4.95 -36.87 27.77
CA GLU A 639 -4.58 -38.20 28.25
C GLU A 639 -3.05 -38.28 28.38
N THR A 640 -2.55 -38.18 29.62
CA THR A 640 -1.22 -38.68 29.99
C THR A 640 -1.33 -39.54 31.25
N PRO A 641 -0.55 -40.64 31.34
CA PRO A 641 -0.75 -41.68 32.35
C PRO A 641 -0.22 -41.26 33.73
N LYS A 642 -0.89 -41.75 34.78
CA LYS A 642 -0.49 -41.62 36.19
C LYS A 642 0.91 -42.19 36.43
N MET A 643 1.84 -41.40 36.97
CA MET A 643 2.88 -41.87 37.90
C MET A 643 3.43 -40.73 38.78
N GLY A 644 3.42 -40.96 40.11
CA GLY A 644 4.48 -40.52 41.04
C GLY A 644 4.44 -39.10 41.63
N MET A 645 3.84 -38.95 42.81
CA MET A 645 4.06 -37.81 43.71
C MET A 645 5.53 -37.76 44.20
N GLN A 646 6.16 -36.58 44.14
CA GLN A 646 7.07 -36.10 45.19
C GLN A 646 7.07 -34.56 45.25
N LYS A 647 6.74 -34.02 46.42
CA LYS A 647 6.63 -32.58 46.75
C LYS A 647 8.01 -32.02 47.12
N PHE A 648 8.33 -30.81 46.64
CA PHE A 648 9.28 -29.90 47.29
C PHE A 648 8.72 -28.47 47.34
N PRO A 649 8.97 -27.70 48.42
CA PRO A 649 8.22 -26.48 48.76
C PRO A 649 8.88 -25.19 48.25
N VAL A 650 8.07 -24.22 47.85
CA VAL A 650 8.50 -22.82 47.62
C VAL A 650 7.93 -21.94 48.75
N PRO A 651 8.74 -21.13 49.46
CA PRO A 651 8.31 -20.46 50.68
C PRO A 651 7.54 -19.15 50.43
N ALA A 652 6.52 -18.94 51.24
CA ALA A 652 5.81 -17.69 51.41
C ALA A 652 6.66 -16.70 52.22
N VAL A 653 6.76 -15.44 51.75
CA VAL A 653 7.32 -14.33 52.52
C VAL A 653 6.21 -13.36 52.90
N VAL A 654 5.95 -13.31 54.20
CA VAL A 654 5.09 -12.35 54.90
C VAL A 654 5.96 -11.17 55.32
N PHE A 655 5.59 -9.93 54.97
CA PHE A 655 6.25 -8.75 55.52
C PHE A 655 5.51 -8.24 56.77
N LYS A 656 6.19 -8.31 57.92
CA LYS A 656 5.88 -7.55 59.14
C LYS A 656 6.78 -6.31 59.19
N LYS A 657 6.20 -5.19 59.62
CA LYS A 657 6.84 -3.88 59.89
C LYS A 657 8.10 -4.01 60.77
N SER A 658 9.17 -3.32 60.38
CA SER A 658 10.19 -2.83 61.30
C SER A 658 10.76 -1.49 60.83
N GLU A 659 11.15 -0.69 61.82
CA GLU A 659 11.50 0.72 61.86
C GLU A 659 12.69 1.17 60.97
N GLY A 660 12.65 2.44 60.55
CA GLY A 660 13.78 3.36 60.71
C GLY A 660 14.92 3.39 59.67
N LEU A 661 14.81 4.36 58.75
CA LEU A 661 15.84 5.33 58.31
C LEU A 661 17.09 4.89 57.48
N PHE A 662 17.27 5.67 56.40
CA PHE A 662 18.46 5.91 55.55
C PHE A 662 18.86 4.88 54.47
N ALA A 663 18.31 5.05 53.25
CA ALA A 663 19.10 5.11 52.01
C ALA A 663 18.23 5.58 50.82
N SER A 664 18.18 6.89 50.59
CA SER A 664 17.59 7.53 49.40
C SER A 664 18.55 7.49 48.21
N SER A 665 18.07 7.11 47.02
CA SER A 665 18.36 7.77 45.71
C SER A 665 18.32 6.85 44.47
N ILE A 666 18.21 5.52 44.60
CA ILE A 666 18.27 4.62 43.43
C ILE A 666 16.96 3.85 43.16
N TYR A 667 16.02 3.77 44.10
CA TYR A 667 14.80 2.96 43.93
C TYR A 667 13.56 3.73 43.44
N GLU A 668 13.52 5.06 43.56
CA GLU A 668 12.35 5.85 43.15
C GLU A 668 12.24 6.07 41.63
N ASN A 669 13.33 5.95 40.89
CA ASN A 669 13.32 6.17 39.43
C ASN A 669 12.84 4.96 38.61
N PHE A 670 12.74 3.76 39.20
CA PHE A 670 12.33 2.55 38.47
C PHE A 670 10.83 2.27 38.55
N ILE A 671 10.13 2.76 39.58
CA ILE A 671 8.70 2.47 39.81
C ILE A 671 7.78 3.55 39.20
N SER A 672 8.25 4.79 39.02
CA SER A 672 7.40 5.88 38.51
C SER A 672 7.00 5.77 37.02
N LYS A 673 7.77 5.04 36.19
CA LYS A 673 7.49 4.90 34.74
C LYS A 673 6.52 3.77 34.37
N ASN A 674 6.35 2.76 35.23
CA ASN A 674 5.43 1.64 34.97
C ASN A 674 4.04 1.84 35.58
N ALA A 675 3.91 2.61 36.67
CA ALA A 675 2.62 2.93 37.28
C ALA A 675 1.72 3.77 36.35
N GLN A 676 2.29 4.73 35.59
CA GLN A 676 1.53 5.53 34.62
C GLN A 676 1.01 4.70 33.43
N LYS A 677 1.79 3.73 32.93
CA LYS A 677 1.35 2.87 31.82
C LYS A 677 0.25 1.90 32.24
N GLN A 678 0.32 1.36 33.46
CA GLN A 678 -0.73 0.48 33.99
C GLN A 678 -2.00 1.27 34.32
N ALA A 679 -1.91 2.50 34.84
CA ALA A 679 -3.06 3.36 35.08
C ALA A 679 -3.79 3.79 33.80
N ILE A 680 -3.06 4.00 32.69
CA ILE A 680 -3.66 4.29 31.37
C ILE A 680 -4.40 3.06 30.83
N PHE A 681 -3.84 1.87 30.97
CA PHE A 681 -4.48 0.63 30.51
C PHE A 681 -5.76 0.33 31.31
N VAL A 682 -5.74 0.53 32.63
CA VAL A 682 -6.92 0.38 33.48
C VAL A 682 -7.98 1.45 33.19
N LYS A 683 -7.59 2.72 32.93
CA LYS A 683 -8.53 3.77 32.50
C LYS A 683 -9.15 3.49 31.13
N ALA A 684 -8.39 2.97 30.18
CA ALA A 684 -8.89 2.62 28.85
C ALA A 684 -9.85 1.40 28.91
N PHE A 685 -9.51 0.41 29.74
CA PHE A 685 -10.34 -0.77 29.98
C PHE A 685 -11.64 -0.43 30.73
N LEU A 686 -11.59 0.45 31.73
CA LEU A 686 -12.79 0.91 32.44
C LEU A 686 -13.68 1.80 31.56
N ARG A 687 -13.10 2.63 30.69
CA ARG A 687 -13.88 3.41 29.70
C ARG A 687 -14.54 2.52 28.64
N SER A 688 -13.89 1.44 28.20
CA SER A 688 -14.52 0.51 27.24
C SER A 688 -15.64 -0.30 27.89
N LEU A 689 -15.53 -0.64 29.17
CA LEU A 689 -16.60 -1.27 29.95
C LEU A 689 -17.80 -0.33 30.16
N ILE A 690 -17.57 0.95 30.49
CA ILE A 690 -18.63 1.96 30.64
C ILE A 690 -19.34 2.23 29.30
N PHE A 691 -18.58 2.28 28.19
CA PHE A 691 -19.16 2.50 26.85
C PHE A 691 -19.97 1.31 26.36
N LYS A 692 -19.53 0.09 26.69
CA LYS A 692 -20.28 -1.14 26.34
C LYS A 692 -21.59 -1.25 27.13
N GLN A 693 -21.59 -0.81 28.39
CA GLN A 693 -22.79 -0.82 29.23
C GLN A 693 -23.79 0.29 28.85
N GLN A 694 -23.33 1.49 28.45
CA GLN A 694 -24.21 2.57 27.94
C GLN A 694 -24.90 2.26 26.59
N VAL A 695 -24.31 1.39 25.77
CA VAL A 695 -24.92 0.95 24.49
C VAL A 695 -25.92 -0.19 24.72
N GLU A 696 -25.72 -1.02 25.75
CA GLU A 696 -26.64 -2.12 26.11
C GLU A 696 -27.83 -1.66 26.97
N GLU A 697 -27.73 -0.54 27.71
CA GLU A 697 -28.80 -0.01 28.58
C GLU A 697 -29.87 0.85 27.86
N ASN A 698 -29.72 1.16 26.57
CA ASN A 698 -30.77 1.86 25.78
C ASN A 698 -31.91 0.94 25.29
N ASN A 699 -31.89 -0.35 25.66
CA ASN A 699 -32.84 -1.35 25.14
C ASN A 699 -33.50 -2.24 26.20
N PHE A 700 -33.61 -1.87 27.48
CA PHE A 700 -34.59 -2.54 28.38
C PHE A 700 -34.98 -1.70 29.61
N MET A 701 -36.28 -1.59 29.85
CA MET A 701 -36.91 -0.83 30.93
C MET A 701 -36.89 -1.54 32.29
N ARG A 702 -36.76 -0.71 33.34
CA ARG A 702 -37.28 -0.82 34.73
C ARG A 702 -36.67 -1.85 35.71
N SER A 703 -36.14 -1.25 36.78
CA SER A 703 -36.24 -1.61 38.21
C SER A 703 -35.00 -2.17 38.93
N THR A 704 -34.63 -1.43 39.99
CA THR A 704 -33.94 -1.84 41.22
C THR A 704 -32.50 -2.36 41.16
N LYS A 705 -31.53 -1.46 41.41
CA LYS A 705 -30.61 -1.47 42.58
C LYS A 705 -29.40 -0.56 42.31
N THR A 706 -29.41 0.63 42.91
CA THR A 706 -28.37 1.67 42.75
C THR A 706 -27.56 1.86 44.05
N ASP A 707 -27.13 0.76 44.69
CA ASP A 707 -26.48 0.85 46.03
C ASP A 707 -25.09 0.20 46.11
N VAL A 708 -24.44 -0.15 45.00
CA VAL A 708 -23.11 -0.83 45.04
C VAL A 708 -21.97 -0.03 44.41
N LEU A 709 -22.23 1.06 43.68
CA LEU A 709 -21.17 1.81 42.99
C LEU A 709 -20.65 3.06 43.70
N MET A 710 -21.31 3.54 44.77
CA MET A 710 -20.94 4.79 45.45
C MET A 710 -19.91 4.62 46.59
N GLU A 711 -19.50 3.39 46.92
CA GLU A 711 -18.47 3.13 47.95
C GLU A 711 -17.05 2.99 47.38
N PHE A 712 -16.87 2.84 46.06
CA PHE A 712 -15.55 2.62 45.44
C PHE A 712 -14.87 3.87 44.87
N LEU A 713 -15.53 5.05 44.92
CA LEU A 713 -15.03 6.31 44.37
C LEU A 713 -14.45 7.29 45.41
N ASN A 714 -14.31 6.88 46.67
CA ASN A 714 -13.86 7.74 47.76
C ASN A 714 -12.55 7.28 48.43
N LEU A 715 -11.51 7.02 47.66
CA LEU A 715 -10.12 7.08 48.17
C LEU A 715 -9.25 7.91 47.22
N GLU A 716 -8.49 8.82 47.82
CA GLU A 716 -7.96 10.08 47.30
C GLU A 716 -6.86 9.99 46.21
N ILE A 717 -6.69 11.16 45.57
CA ILE A 717 -5.82 11.62 44.46
C ILE A 717 -4.41 11.05 44.42
#